data_AF-A0A3P3RKH2-F1
#
_entry.id   AF-A0A3P3RKH2-F1
#
_cell.length_a   1.000
_cell.length_b   1.000
_cell.length_c   1.000
_cell.angle_alpha   90.00
_cell.angle_beta   90.00
_cell.angle_gamma   90.00
#
_symmetry.space_group_name_H-M   'P 1'
#
loop_
_entity.id
_entity.type
_entity.pdbx_description
1 polymer ?
#
loop_
_entity_poly.entity_id
_entity_poly.type
_entity_poly.pdbx_seq_one_letter_code
_entity_poly.pdbx_strand_id
1 'polypeptide(L)'
;MSEWTQPYPIERRSIIKAIAGSVATGLGAGEARADSTGTQRTRTLMDGTDQETALYINDSGIDGMTTFVIGGMHGNEEAGYLAGGDIKNWVPSAGTLLVLPRANIVGVRDGTRGGPTGDLNRQFPLEEHPTTDLAREIWNSITEYDPDLLIDLHESVGRYIDGRLGQSIGYSPLRNLRGAAQVSIDAINESIDTQKNHFHPRFLPSPAEPPDGVLVQRTAFELGIPTYIIETYDGLTLSARVRWQKSLVKRLLDLRGAEYDADDPRHVLAIEGSGTLTSYTIDVSGSIEATDTIDTNDTVTETHTDGTVSTSIDYYHYTGRITAFNMTDGTFDDITVYIDGVEKTITELTPEATSELRITGTGPEVAYQLSVDEPFTATASMEDNDRVFGDRAYGVVTTGTDIYEYTRAVDRFDVTAGDADDLTLEVDGDPVTVDDLDENPTHDLWIIGTGSDVRYRVAVSGTVSGTDSLESHDEVTDYTVSGKVGSLNDHVRFTGDILSFELIEGSADDVEILVDGNEQTVSDLNPSDVHELRVSGTGPRTEYTVGVTDIVYPTATNEESDRIGIDRIEGIVRDKDDTYLFRGEVTSFRVEEGSVSDIDVFIDGQQQSLDALHPSQSEVRTLTVDDPGQTYDLAGDYQAPVVIANPPSSNGDQPCHVRLRNVSRQSFDARIEEWLYMNDVHYDETVGSLAMETGRHELDDGRSASAGRATVDTDWRSVSFEQPFETTPVVLCQTETEQGWHPIVTRVRNVSPEGFDVRIQEEEAHGTHYTEALGYIALESGVGTLDGTAFEAGHTMLDHTWNRLAFDREYSNPVFLAGIQSFAGYNTCNLRHRNLSETGVEVTVEEEQSSDEEQTHVNEKVAYLVLEE
;
A
#
# COMPACT_ATOMS: atom_id res chain seq x y z
N MET A 1 -64.16 -6.20 -5.92
CA MET A 1 -63.22 -5.81 -7.00
C MET A 1 -62.68 -4.46 -6.59
N SER A 2 -61.72 -4.51 -5.68
CA SER A 2 -61.09 -3.39 -5.00
C SER A 2 -59.77 -3.90 -4.44
N GLU A 3 -58.84 -2.97 -4.27
CA GLU A 3 -57.56 -3.06 -3.56
C GLU A 3 -56.33 -3.32 -4.43
N TRP A 4 -55.93 -2.24 -5.12
CA TRP A 4 -54.53 -1.85 -5.29
C TRP A 4 -54.20 -0.81 -4.22
N THR A 5 -53.10 -1.00 -3.46
CA THR A 5 -52.12 -0.01 -2.97
C THR A 5 -51.35 -0.55 -1.75
N GLN A 6 -50.11 -1.00 -1.93
CA GLN A 6 -48.97 -0.80 -1.00
C GLN A 6 -47.65 -1.20 -1.72
N PRO A 7 -46.60 -0.37 -1.69
CA PRO A 7 -45.23 -0.81 -1.98
C PRO A 7 -44.73 -1.71 -0.84
N TYR A 8 -43.95 -2.75 -1.17
CA TYR A 8 -43.35 -3.64 -0.17
C TYR A 8 -42.30 -2.88 0.64
N PRO A 9 -42.40 -2.79 1.98
CA PRO A 9 -41.31 -2.32 2.81
C PRO A 9 -40.28 -3.45 2.96
N ILE A 10 -39.06 -3.22 2.48
CA ILE A 10 -37.93 -4.13 2.71
C ILE A 10 -37.32 -3.78 4.08
N GLU A 11 -37.82 -4.41 5.13
CA GLU A 11 -37.08 -4.47 6.40
C GLU A 11 -36.00 -5.55 6.28
N ARG A 12 -34.73 -5.18 6.54
CA ARG A 12 -33.60 -6.11 6.70
C ARG A 12 -33.97 -7.17 7.74
N ARG A 13 -34.19 -8.42 7.31
CA ARG A 13 -34.45 -9.53 8.23
C ARG A 13 -33.13 -10.08 8.77
N SER A 14 -32.80 -9.75 10.01
CA SER A 14 -31.80 -10.48 10.79
C SER A 14 -32.22 -11.95 10.93
N ILE A 15 -31.51 -12.87 10.28
CA ILE A 15 -31.75 -14.32 10.45
C ILE A 15 -31.09 -14.77 11.76
N ILE A 16 -31.92 -15.01 12.78
CA ILE A 16 -31.52 -15.73 13.98
C ILE A 16 -31.27 -17.20 13.61
N LYS A 17 -30.01 -17.64 13.57
CA LYS A 17 -29.63 -19.07 13.49
C LYS A 17 -30.06 -19.78 14.79
N ALA A 18 -31.14 -20.55 14.74
CA ALA A 18 -31.54 -21.44 15.82
C ALA A 18 -31.25 -22.90 15.44
N ILE A 19 -30.36 -23.59 16.16
CA ILE A 19 -30.42 -25.05 16.29
C ILE A 19 -30.16 -25.45 17.75
N ALA A 20 -31.19 -26.02 18.36
CA ALA A 20 -31.14 -26.75 19.61
C ALA A 20 -30.78 -28.23 19.35
N GLY A 21 -29.98 -28.83 20.22
CA GLY A 21 -29.73 -30.27 20.25
C GLY A 21 -28.81 -30.70 21.40
N SER A 22 -29.41 -31.05 22.52
CA SER A 22 -28.78 -31.38 23.81
C SER A 22 -28.37 -32.86 23.96
N VAL A 23 -27.15 -33.12 24.45
CA VAL A 23 -26.81 -34.28 25.32
C VAL A 23 -25.76 -33.85 26.36
N ALA A 24 -25.92 -34.36 27.58
CA ALA A 24 -25.44 -33.80 28.84
C ALA A 24 -24.08 -34.33 29.37
N THR A 25 -23.43 -33.44 30.12
CA THR A 25 -22.60 -33.61 31.34
C THR A 25 -21.24 -34.31 31.31
N GLY A 26 -20.20 -33.51 31.59
CA GLY A 26 -18.94 -33.90 32.23
C GLY A 26 -18.11 -32.66 32.61
N LEU A 27 -18.04 -32.35 33.91
CA LEU A 27 -17.33 -31.21 34.49
C LEU A 27 -15.80 -31.30 34.29
N GLY A 28 -15.18 -30.19 33.89
CA GLY A 28 -13.74 -29.93 33.99
C GLY A 28 -13.46 -28.48 33.64
N ALA A 29 -13.18 -27.65 34.65
CA ALA A 29 -12.81 -26.24 34.45
C ALA A 29 -11.35 -26.16 33.96
N GLY A 30 -11.19 -25.60 32.77
CA GLY A 30 -9.95 -25.09 32.21
C GLY A 30 -10.36 -24.16 31.07
N GLU A 31 -9.99 -22.88 31.15
CA GLU A 31 -10.19 -21.93 30.05
C GLU A 31 -9.37 -22.40 28.86
N ALA A 32 -10.04 -23.05 27.92
CA ALA A 32 -9.53 -23.36 26.60
C ALA A 32 -9.88 -22.18 25.67
N ARG A 33 -8.87 -21.71 24.92
CA ARG A 33 -9.06 -20.86 23.74
C ARG A 33 -10.16 -21.45 22.85
N ALA A 34 -11.05 -20.60 22.35
CA ALA A 34 -12.05 -20.99 21.36
C ALA A 34 -11.36 -21.35 20.04
N ASP A 35 -11.34 -22.64 19.71
CA ASP A 35 -11.02 -23.15 18.37
C ASP A 35 -12.17 -22.78 17.40
N SER A 36 -11.82 -22.23 16.23
CA SER A 36 -12.74 -22.00 15.12
C SER A 36 -13.26 -23.33 14.53
N THR A 37 -14.54 -23.39 14.15
CA THR A 37 -15.19 -24.64 13.68
C THR A 37 -15.72 -24.52 12.24
N GLY A 38 -14.92 -23.96 11.33
CA GLY A 38 -15.31 -23.80 9.92
C GLY A 38 -15.87 -25.09 9.31
N THR A 39 -16.94 -24.99 8.50
CA THR A 39 -17.59 -26.14 7.86
C THR A 39 -17.62 -26.01 6.34
N GLN A 40 -17.12 -27.04 5.64
CA GLN A 40 -17.28 -27.20 4.20
C GLN A 40 -18.45 -28.15 3.92
N ARG A 41 -19.41 -27.71 3.11
CA ARG A 41 -20.60 -28.48 2.75
C ARG A 41 -20.85 -28.40 1.25
N THR A 42 -21.56 -29.39 0.72
CA THR A 42 -22.00 -29.40 -0.68
C THR A 42 -23.51 -29.53 -0.72
N ARG A 43 -24.16 -28.64 -1.48
CA ARG A 43 -25.57 -28.69 -1.82
C ARG A 43 -25.72 -29.08 -3.29
N THR A 44 -26.52 -30.10 -3.55
CA THR A 44 -26.89 -30.48 -4.91
C THR A 44 -28.03 -29.60 -5.39
N LEU A 45 -27.84 -28.95 -6.53
CA LEU A 45 -28.89 -28.30 -7.31
C LEU A 45 -29.39 -29.28 -8.38
N MET A 46 -30.68 -29.24 -8.70
CA MET A 46 -31.34 -30.09 -9.68
C MET A 46 -31.18 -31.59 -9.39
N ASP A 47 -31.24 -31.97 -8.11
CA ASP A 47 -31.02 -33.33 -7.60
C ASP A 47 -31.89 -34.38 -8.33
N GLY A 48 -31.26 -35.44 -8.81
CA GLY A 48 -31.93 -36.53 -9.53
C GLY A 48 -32.32 -36.20 -10.98
N THR A 49 -31.84 -35.09 -11.54
CA THR A 49 -31.99 -34.74 -12.97
C THR A 49 -30.68 -34.90 -13.74
N ASP A 50 -30.71 -34.78 -15.07
CA ASP A 50 -29.50 -34.74 -15.90
C ASP A 50 -28.75 -33.40 -15.82
N GLN A 51 -29.35 -32.38 -15.21
CA GLN A 51 -28.78 -31.06 -14.92
C GLN A 51 -28.23 -30.93 -13.49
N GLU A 52 -28.11 -32.04 -12.75
CA GLU A 52 -27.60 -32.08 -11.38
C GLU A 52 -26.19 -31.46 -11.26
N THR A 53 -26.04 -30.43 -10.41
CA THR A 53 -24.78 -29.71 -10.20
C THR A 53 -24.54 -29.35 -8.74
N ALA A 54 -23.29 -29.16 -8.34
CA ALA A 54 -22.89 -28.98 -6.95
C ALA A 54 -22.54 -27.53 -6.62
N LEU A 55 -23.26 -26.96 -5.65
CA LEU A 55 -22.89 -25.74 -4.94
C LEU A 55 -22.04 -26.10 -3.71
N TYR A 56 -20.83 -25.57 -3.65
CA TYR A 56 -19.92 -25.73 -2.52
C TYR A 56 -20.06 -24.54 -1.58
N ILE A 57 -20.09 -24.79 -0.27
CA ILE A 57 -20.32 -23.79 0.77
C ILE A 57 -19.19 -23.94 1.78
N ASN A 58 -18.28 -22.97 1.81
CA ASN A 58 -17.13 -22.96 2.71
C ASN A 58 -17.32 -21.83 3.72
N ASP A 59 -17.85 -22.18 4.90
CA ASP A 59 -18.13 -21.25 6.00
C ASP A 59 -16.97 -21.30 7.00
N SER A 60 -16.32 -20.17 7.25
CA SER A 60 -15.21 -20.06 8.21
C SER A 60 -15.65 -20.29 9.66
N GLY A 61 -16.94 -20.10 9.96
CA GLY A 61 -17.49 -20.04 11.30
C GLY A 61 -17.23 -18.71 12.02
N ILE A 62 -16.54 -17.77 11.38
CA ILE A 62 -16.28 -16.40 11.83
C ILE A 62 -17.17 -15.47 11.01
N ASP A 63 -17.79 -14.48 11.64
CA ASP A 63 -18.65 -13.52 10.95
C ASP A 63 -17.84 -12.70 9.95
N GLY A 64 -18.40 -12.43 8.77
CA GLY A 64 -17.69 -11.78 7.69
C GLY A 64 -18.41 -11.94 6.35
N MET A 65 -17.75 -11.49 5.29
CA MET A 65 -18.33 -11.38 3.95
C MET A 65 -18.83 -12.72 3.39
N THR A 66 -20.04 -12.74 2.84
CA THR A 66 -20.54 -13.86 2.04
C THR A 66 -20.29 -13.58 0.56
N THR A 67 -19.43 -14.37 -0.09
CA THR A 67 -19.11 -14.24 -1.51
C THR A 67 -19.69 -15.40 -2.30
N PHE A 68 -20.24 -15.14 -3.49
CA PHE A 68 -20.67 -16.17 -4.44
C PHE A 68 -19.88 -16.12 -5.76
N VAL A 69 -19.04 -17.13 -6.01
CA VAL A 69 -18.32 -17.31 -7.28
C VAL A 69 -19.00 -18.38 -8.15
N ILE A 70 -19.29 -18.04 -9.40
CA ILE A 70 -19.99 -18.91 -10.35
C ILE A 70 -19.14 -19.11 -11.60
N GLY A 71 -19.05 -20.36 -12.08
CA GLY A 71 -18.40 -20.71 -13.33
C GLY A 71 -19.25 -21.67 -14.16
N GLY A 72 -18.98 -21.74 -15.46
CA GLY A 72 -19.66 -22.67 -16.37
C GLY A 72 -21.11 -22.30 -16.64
N MET A 73 -21.45 -21.01 -16.64
CA MET A 73 -22.72 -20.50 -17.17
C MET A 73 -22.89 -20.89 -18.65
N HIS A 74 -21.79 -20.81 -19.41
CA HIS A 74 -21.66 -21.44 -20.72
C HIS A 74 -20.71 -22.65 -20.65
N GLY A 75 -21.08 -23.73 -21.31
CA GLY A 75 -20.35 -25.00 -21.22
C GLY A 75 -19.09 -25.11 -22.09
N ASN A 76 -18.95 -24.24 -23.10
CA ASN A 76 -17.76 -24.15 -23.94
C ASN A 76 -16.70 -23.17 -23.41
N GLU A 77 -16.94 -22.59 -22.24
CA GLU A 77 -16.05 -21.63 -21.58
C GLU A 77 -15.29 -22.37 -20.46
N GLU A 78 -14.31 -23.19 -20.90
CA GLU A 78 -13.57 -24.16 -20.10
C GLU A 78 -12.79 -23.55 -18.93
N ALA A 79 -12.26 -22.32 -19.08
CA ALA A 79 -11.49 -21.71 -18.01
C ALA A 79 -12.34 -21.41 -16.77
N GLY A 80 -13.56 -20.90 -16.96
CA GLY A 80 -14.49 -20.53 -15.89
C GLY A 80 -14.79 -21.67 -14.92
N TYR A 81 -15.13 -22.84 -15.45
CA TYR A 81 -15.47 -23.97 -14.59
C TYR A 81 -14.27 -24.74 -14.03
N LEU A 82 -13.08 -24.60 -14.62
CA LEU A 82 -11.84 -25.11 -14.04
C LEU A 82 -11.34 -24.19 -12.91
N ALA A 83 -11.37 -22.88 -13.11
CA ALA A 83 -11.08 -21.89 -12.07
C ALA A 83 -12.02 -22.06 -10.88
N GLY A 84 -13.33 -22.12 -11.10
CA GLY A 84 -14.30 -22.44 -10.04
C GLY A 84 -14.05 -23.81 -9.39
N GLY A 85 -13.55 -24.78 -10.16
CA GLY A 85 -13.18 -26.11 -9.66
C GLY A 85 -12.02 -26.10 -8.67
N ASP A 86 -11.13 -25.13 -8.79
CA ASP A 86 -10.03 -24.87 -7.85
C ASP A 86 -10.51 -24.02 -6.66
N ILE A 87 -11.23 -22.92 -6.93
CA ILE A 87 -11.72 -21.95 -5.94
C ILE A 87 -12.64 -22.61 -4.90
N LYS A 88 -13.40 -23.64 -5.28
CA LYS A 88 -14.26 -24.39 -4.35
C LYS A 88 -13.52 -24.98 -3.14
N ASN A 89 -12.19 -25.09 -3.19
CA ASN A 89 -11.40 -25.62 -2.09
C ASN A 89 -10.81 -24.52 -1.19
N TRP A 90 -11.02 -23.24 -1.53
CA TRP A 90 -10.57 -22.10 -0.71
C TRP A 90 -11.42 -21.99 0.56
N VAL A 91 -10.79 -21.63 1.68
CA VAL A 91 -11.44 -21.53 2.99
C VAL A 91 -11.29 -20.11 3.51
N PRO A 92 -12.36 -19.31 3.58
CA PRO A 92 -12.26 -17.92 4.06
C PRO A 92 -11.75 -17.87 5.50
N SER A 93 -10.98 -16.84 5.84
CA SER A 93 -10.59 -16.58 7.22
C SER A 93 -11.79 -16.07 8.05
N ALA A 94 -12.68 -15.30 7.42
CA ALA A 94 -13.94 -14.80 7.95
C ALA A 94 -15.04 -14.79 6.87
N GLY A 95 -16.29 -15.05 7.25
CA GLY A 95 -17.42 -15.11 6.33
C GLY A 95 -17.60 -16.47 5.63
N THR A 96 -18.27 -16.45 4.48
CA THR A 96 -18.67 -17.66 3.72
C THR A 96 -18.35 -17.52 2.23
N LEU A 97 -17.67 -18.52 1.66
CA LEU A 97 -17.43 -18.62 0.22
C LEU A 97 -18.34 -19.68 -0.39
N LEU A 98 -19.26 -19.24 -1.25
CA LEU A 98 -20.13 -20.07 -2.08
C LEU A 98 -19.51 -20.21 -3.46
N VAL A 99 -19.39 -21.45 -3.96
CA VAL A 99 -18.81 -21.71 -5.28
C VAL A 99 -19.69 -22.67 -6.07
N LEU A 100 -20.14 -22.25 -7.24
CA LEU A 100 -20.85 -23.09 -8.22
C LEU A 100 -19.97 -23.26 -9.47
N PRO A 101 -19.07 -24.27 -9.51
CA PRO A 101 -18.07 -24.36 -10.57
C PRO A 101 -18.65 -24.68 -11.95
N ARG A 102 -19.74 -25.45 -12.01
CA ARG A 102 -20.29 -25.99 -13.27
C ARG A 102 -21.79 -25.73 -13.32
N ALA A 103 -22.18 -24.45 -13.42
CA ALA A 103 -23.59 -24.05 -13.37
C ALA A 103 -24.44 -24.80 -14.40
N ASN A 104 -24.04 -24.80 -15.68
CA ASN A 104 -24.71 -25.51 -16.75
C ASN A 104 -24.02 -26.86 -17.05
N ILE A 105 -24.17 -27.84 -16.15
CA ILE A 105 -23.43 -29.12 -16.20
C ILE A 105 -23.60 -29.89 -17.52
N VAL A 106 -24.77 -29.82 -18.16
CA VAL A 106 -25.01 -30.47 -19.46
C VAL A 106 -24.23 -29.77 -20.56
N GLY A 107 -24.27 -28.42 -20.60
CA GLY A 107 -23.43 -27.65 -21.52
C GLY A 107 -21.95 -27.96 -21.32
N VAL A 108 -21.48 -28.03 -20.07
CA VAL A 108 -20.08 -28.35 -19.73
C VAL A 108 -19.70 -29.74 -20.21
N ARG A 109 -20.55 -30.75 -19.98
CA ARG A 109 -20.31 -32.14 -20.43
C ARG A 109 -20.24 -32.24 -21.94
N ASP A 110 -21.07 -31.48 -22.64
CA ASP A 110 -21.25 -31.57 -24.08
C ASP A 110 -20.34 -30.55 -24.84
N GLY A 111 -19.66 -29.65 -24.12
CA GLY A 111 -18.77 -28.62 -24.68
C GLY A 111 -19.52 -27.53 -25.46
N THR A 112 -20.75 -27.22 -25.08
CA THR A 112 -21.64 -26.28 -25.80
C THR A 112 -21.96 -25.05 -24.98
N ARG A 113 -22.20 -23.91 -25.65
CA ARG A 113 -22.58 -22.64 -24.98
C ARG A 113 -23.82 -22.78 -24.12
N GLY A 114 -24.88 -23.35 -24.68
CA GLY A 114 -26.13 -23.61 -23.98
C GLY A 114 -26.27 -25.07 -23.54
N GLY A 115 -27.23 -25.31 -22.64
CA GLY A 115 -27.69 -26.64 -22.25
C GLY A 115 -29.00 -27.02 -22.96
N PRO A 116 -29.76 -28.00 -22.46
CA PRO A 116 -31.03 -28.45 -23.03
C PRO A 116 -32.08 -27.34 -23.16
N THR A 117 -31.96 -26.30 -22.34
CA THR A 117 -32.89 -25.15 -22.28
C THR A 117 -32.32 -23.87 -22.91
N GLY A 118 -31.21 -23.97 -23.64
CA GLY A 118 -30.55 -22.83 -24.30
C GLY A 118 -29.45 -22.19 -23.47
N ASP A 119 -29.19 -20.90 -23.74
CA ASP A 119 -28.20 -20.10 -23.02
C ASP A 119 -28.71 -19.78 -21.60
N LEU A 120 -28.00 -20.28 -20.59
CA LEU A 120 -28.39 -20.10 -19.18
C LEU A 120 -28.30 -18.63 -18.76
N ASN A 121 -27.33 -17.88 -19.28
CA ASN A 121 -27.13 -16.46 -18.96
C ASN A 121 -28.08 -15.53 -19.75
N ARG A 122 -29.22 -16.07 -20.21
CA ARG A 122 -30.38 -15.35 -20.77
C ARG A 122 -31.68 -15.69 -20.03
N GLN A 123 -31.59 -16.41 -18.91
CA GLN A 123 -32.74 -16.95 -18.18
C GLN A 123 -33.05 -16.17 -16.88
N PHE A 124 -32.43 -15.00 -16.68
CA PHE A 124 -32.59 -14.15 -15.49
C PHE A 124 -33.20 -12.78 -15.84
N PRO A 125 -34.42 -12.71 -16.40
CA PRO A 125 -35.06 -11.42 -16.70
C PRO A 125 -35.26 -10.60 -15.42
N LEU A 126 -35.11 -9.28 -15.52
CA LEU A 126 -35.35 -8.35 -14.41
C LEU A 126 -36.82 -8.34 -14.01
N GLU A 127 -37.09 -8.30 -12.70
CA GLU A 127 -38.43 -8.23 -12.10
C GLU A 127 -39.38 -9.39 -12.45
N GLU A 128 -38.93 -10.36 -13.24
CA GLU A 128 -39.69 -11.54 -13.66
C GLU A 128 -39.11 -12.82 -13.05
N HIS A 129 -39.84 -13.93 -13.12
CA HIS A 129 -39.30 -15.21 -12.64
C HIS A 129 -38.21 -15.76 -13.58
N PRO A 130 -37.11 -16.33 -13.06
CA PRO A 130 -36.17 -17.05 -13.90
C PRO A 130 -36.88 -18.15 -14.70
N THR A 131 -36.56 -18.26 -15.98
CA THR A 131 -37.39 -18.92 -16.99
C THR A 131 -37.23 -20.45 -17.01
N THR A 132 -36.16 -20.99 -16.42
CA THR A 132 -35.87 -22.43 -16.35
C THR A 132 -35.72 -22.91 -14.90
N ASP A 133 -35.87 -24.22 -14.66
CA ASP A 133 -35.77 -24.80 -13.32
C ASP A 133 -34.36 -24.58 -12.72
N LEU A 134 -33.30 -24.82 -13.51
CA LEU A 134 -31.92 -24.58 -13.10
C LEU A 134 -31.67 -23.10 -12.78
N ALA A 135 -32.13 -22.16 -13.61
CA ALA A 135 -32.00 -20.73 -13.35
C ALA A 135 -32.72 -20.32 -12.05
N ARG A 136 -33.89 -20.92 -11.77
CA ARG A 136 -34.62 -20.69 -10.52
C ARG A 136 -33.86 -21.21 -9.32
N GLU A 137 -33.21 -22.37 -9.39
CA GLU A 137 -32.41 -22.88 -8.27
C GLU A 137 -31.15 -22.05 -7.99
N ILE A 138 -30.48 -21.55 -9.04
CA ILE A 138 -29.35 -20.63 -8.89
C ILE A 138 -29.82 -19.31 -8.25
N TRP A 139 -30.89 -18.71 -8.78
CA TRP A 139 -31.46 -17.47 -8.24
C TRP A 139 -31.91 -17.63 -6.79
N ASN A 140 -32.60 -18.74 -6.47
CA ASN A 140 -33.00 -19.04 -5.11
C ASN A 140 -31.80 -19.13 -4.17
N SER A 141 -30.68 -19.71 -4.62
CA SER A 141 -29.46 -19.76 -3.82
C SER A 141 -28.90 -18.36 -3.54
N ILE A 142 -28.88 -17.46 -4.54
CA ILE A 142 -28.45 -16.06 -4.33
C ILE A 142 -29.35 -15.38 -3.30
N THR A 143 -30.67 -15.49 -3.44
CA THR A 143 -31.61 -14.85 -2.50
C THR A 143 -31.63 -15.51 -1.11
N GLU A 144 -31.24 -16.78 -1.00
CA GLU A 144 -31.20 -17.52 0.27
C GLU A 144 -29.96 -17.17 1.08
N TYR A 145 -28.81 -17.05 0.41
CA TYR A 145 -27.54 -16.75 1.05
C TYR A 145 -27.21 -15.25 1.14
N ASP A 146 -27.90 -14.42 0.35
CA ASP A 146 -27.76 -12.95 0.36
C ASP A 146 -26.29 -12.49 0.31
N PRO A 147 -25.53 -12.85 -0.76
CA PRO A 147 -24.10 -12.57 -0.80
C PRO A 147 -23.82 -11.07 -0.86
N ASP A 148 -22.75 -10.66 -0.18
CA ASP A 148 -22.20 -9.30 -0.24
C ASP A 148 -21.50 -9.01 -1.58
N LEU A 149 -21.12 -10.05 -2.33
CA LEU A 149 -20.51 -9.97 -3.66
C LEU A 149 -20.78 -11.22 -4.48
N LEU A 150 -21.07 -11.04 -5.77
CA LEU A 150 -21.16 -12.12 -6.74
C LEU A 150 -20.15 -11.94 -7.87
N ILE A 151 -19.40 -12.99 -8.21
CA ILE A 151 -18.42 -12.99 -9.30
C ILE A 151 -18.77 -14.10 -10.29
N ASP A 152 -18.95 -13.76 -11.56
CA ASP A 152 -19.27 -14.68 -12.64
C ASP A 152 -18.08 -14.84 -13.61
N LEU A 153 -17.68 -16.07 -13.90
CA LEU A 153 -16.48 -16.38 -14.70
C LEU A 153 -16.83 -16.84 -16.11
N HIS A 154 -16.45 -16.06 -17.11
CA HIS A 154 -16.78 -16.25 -18.53
C HIS A 154 -15.55 -16.22 -19.44
N GLU A 155 -15.76 -16.61 -20.69
CA GLU A 155 -14.79 -16.43 -21.76
C GLU A 155 -15.43 -15.86 -23.02
N SER A 156 -14.64 -15.10 -23.79
CA SER A 156 -15.11 -14.44 -24.99
C SER A 156 -14.29 -14.79 -26.21
N VAL A 157 -14.98 -14.80 -27.36
CA VAL A 157 -14.34 -14.86 -28.68
C VAL A 157 -13.81 -13.47 -29.01
N GLY A 158 -12.49 -13.33 -29.01
CA GLY A 158 -11.78 -12.07 -29.25
C GLY A 158 -11.60 -11.22 -27.99
N ARG A 159 -10.82 -10.15 -28.11
CA ARG A 159 -10.40 -9.32 -26.99
C ARG A 159 -11.21 -8.03 -26.88
N TYR A 160 -11.19 -7.42 -25.70
CA TYR A 160 -11.89 -6.18 -25.43
C TYR A 160 -11.41 -5.06 -26.36
N ILE A 161 -10.10 -4.93 -26.52
CA ILE A 161 -9.48 -3.99 -27.46
C ILE A 161 -9.85 -4.25 -28.93
N ASP A 162 -10.31 -5.46 -29.27
CA ASP A 162 -10.79 -5.82 -30.61
C ASP A 162 -12.32 -5.63 -30.75
N GLY A 163 -12.96 -4.93 -29.80
CA GLY A 163 -14.41 -4.69 -29.74
C GLY A 163 -15.21 -5.92 -29.28
N ARG A 164 -14.59 -6.84 -28.52
CA ARG A 164 -15.24 -8.03 -27.93
C ARG A 164 -15.23 -7.93 -26.40
N LEU A 165 -15.33 -9.04 -25.67
CA LEU A 165 -15.38 -9.00 -24.19
C LEU A 165 -14.14 -9.61 -23.52
N GLY A 166 -13.30 -10.36 -24.24
CA GLY A 166 -12.20 -11.12 -23.62
C GLY A 166 -11.08 -10.22 -23.11
N GLN A 167 -10.44 -10.61 -22.00
CA GLN A 167 -9.53 -9.76 -21.24
C GLN A 167 -10.24 -8.50 -20.74
N SER A 168 -11.35 -8.68 -20.01
CA SER A 168 -12.01 -7.59 -19.30
C SER A 168 -12.57 -8.02 -17.94
N ILE A 169 -12.72 -7.05 -17.04
CA ILE A 169 -13.55 -7.19 -15.84
C ILE A 169 -14.75 -6.27 -16.01
N GLY A 170 -15.92 -6.86 -16.22
CA GLY A 170 -17.19 -6.16 -16.11
C GLY A 170 -17.56 -5.96 -14.65
N TYR A 171 -18.00 -4.76 -14.26
CA TYR A 171 -18.44 -4.49 -12.88
C TYR A 171 -19.79 -3.77 -12.84
N SER A 172 -20.58 -4.03 -11.79
CA SER A 172 -21.82 -3.29 -11.52
C SER A 172 -21.54 -1.88 -11.00
N PRO A 173 -22.44 -0.92 -11.28
CA PRO A 173 -22.32 0.46 -10.84
C PRO A 173 -22.74 0.62 -9.36
N LEU A 174 -22.06 -0.08 -8.46
CA LEU A 174 -22.32 -0.05 -7.02
C LEU A 174 -20.99 0.10 -6.26
N ARG A 175 -20.98 0.79 -5.11
CA ARG A 175 -19.90 0.74 -4.10
C ARG A 175 -18.45 0.87 -4.64
N ASN A 176 -18.22 1.78 -5.61
CA ASN A 176 -16.93 1.98 -6.29
C ASN A 176 -16.27 0.66 -6.72
N LEU A 177 -17.01 -0.19 -7.45
CA LEU A 177 -16.44 -1.44 -7.99
C LEU A 177 -15.34 -1.20 -9.04
N ARG A 178 -15.32 -0.04 -9.69
CA ARG A 178 -14.33 0.32 -10.71
C ARG A 178 -12.92 0.36 -10.13
N GLY A 179 -12.71 1.06 -9.01
CA GLY A 179 -11.37 1.15 -8.39
C GLY A 179 -10.78 -0.22 -8.07
N ALA A 180 -11.55 -1.09 -7.43
CA ALA A 180 -11.09 -2.45 -7.11
C ALA A 180 -10.86 -3.33 -8.37
N ALA A 181 -11.64 -3.13 -9.43
CA ALA A 181 -11.38 -3.79 -10.72
C ALA A 181 -10.08 -3.27 -11.35
N GLN A 182 -9.88 -1.95 -11.35
CA GLN A 182 -8.69 -1.31 -11.92
C GLN A 182 -7.42 -1.79 -11.21
N VAL A 183 -7.38 -1.71 -9.87
CA VAL A 183 -6.24 -2.21 -9.06
C VAL A 183 -5.97 -3.70 -9.32
N SER A 184 -7.02 -4.51 -9.49
CA SER A 184 -6.86 -5.94 -9.80
C SER A 184 -6.33 -6.18 -11.22
N ILE A 185 -6.71 -5.32 -12.16
CA ILE A 185 -6.31 -5.36 -13.57
C ILE A 185 -4.85 -4.96 -13.72
N ASP A 186 -4.47 -3.81 -13.17
CA ASP A 186 -3.12 -3.26 -13.26
C ASP A 186 -2.12 -4.31 -12.79
N ALA A 187 -2.39 -4.86 -11.61
CA ALA A 187 -1.53 -5.82 -10.96
C ALA A 187 -1.55 -7.24 -11.58
N ILE A 188 -2.42 -7.51 -12.57
CA ILE A 188 -2.33 -8.71 -13.41
C ILE A 188 -1.69 -8.41 -14.75
N ASN A 189 -1.95 -7.24 -15.32
CA ASN A 189 -1.35 -6.80 -16.58
C ASN A 189 0.17 -6.72 -16.47
N GLU A 190 0.71 -6.42 -15.29
CA GLU A 190 2.14 -6.57 -14.92
C GLU A 190 2.72 -7.96 -15.28
N SER A 191 1.89 -9.01 -15.27
CA SER A 191 2.30 -10.40 -15.54
C SER A 191 1.96 -10.88 -16.96
N ILE A 192 1.42 -10.01 -17.81
CA ILE A 192 0.98 -10.33 -19.17
C ILE A 192 1.87 -9.60 -20.18
N ASP A 193 2.88 -10.31 -20.69
CA ASP A 193 3.89 -9.76 -21.62
C ASP A 193 3.27 -9.20 -22.92
N THR A 194 2.19 -9.81 -23.40
CA THR A 194 1.53 -9.37 -24.63
C THR A 194 0.45 -8.36 -24.31
N GLN A 195 0.73 -7.08 -24.53
CA GLN A 195 -0.17 -5.95 -24.27
C GLN A 195 -1.58 -6.13 -24.85
N LYS A 196 -1.71 -6.72 -26.04
CA LYS A 196 -3.04 -7.03 -26.60
C LYS A 196 -3.88 -7.93 -25.71
N ASN A 197 -3.26 -8.75 -24.87
CA ASN A 197 -3.91 -9.65 -23.92
C ASN A 197 -4.15 -8.99 -22.55
N HIS A 198 -3.86 -7.70 -22.36
CA HIS A 198 -4.14 -7.00 -21.12
C HIS A 198 -5.64 -6.95 -20.82
N PHE A 199 -5.97 -7.09 -19.55
CA PHE A 199 -7.31 -6.87 -19.05
C PHE A 199 -7.65 -5.39 -19.02
N HIS A 200 -8.93 -5.09 -19.22
CA HIS A 200 -9.46 -3.73 -19.17
C HIS A 200 -10.70 -3.66 -18.29
N PRO A 201 -10.92 -2.56 -17.57
CA PRO A 201 -12.17 -2.32 -16.86
C PRO A 201 -13.29 -2.16 -17.90
N ARG A 202 -14.47 -2.68 -17.58
CA ARG A 202 -15.64 -2.56 -18.44
C ARG A 202 -16.89 -2.34 -17.59
N PHE A 203 -17.77 -1.46 -18.04
CA PHE A 203 -19.08 -1.33 -17.42
C PHE A 203 -19.97 -2.53 -17.76
N LEU A 204 -20.74 -3.00 -16.80
CA LEU A 204 -21.87 -3.87 -17.12
C LEU A 204 -22.88 -3.08 -17.96
N PRO A 205 -23.39 -3.65 -19.09
CA PRO A 205 -24.39 -2.99 -19.91
C PRO A 205 -25.62 -2.62 -19.08
N SER A 206 -26.25 -1.50 -19.45
CA SER A 206 -27.49 -1.08 -18.81
C SER A 206 -28.57 -2.15 -18.99
N PRO A 207 -29.49 -2.31 -18.03
CA PRO A 207 -30.70 -3.11 -18.21
C PRO A 207 -31.58 -2.74 -19.40
N ALA A 208 -31.34 -1.60 -20.05
CA ALA A 208 -32.00 -1.18 -21.29
C ALA A 208 -31.27 -1.68 -22.55
N GLU A 209 -30.07 -2.22 -22.39
CA GLU A 209 -29.20 -2.64 -23.48
C GLU A 209 -29.13 -4.16 -23.55
N PRO A 210 -29.18 -4.75 -24.76
CA PRO A 210 -28.94 -6.17 -24.91
C PRO A 210 -27.50 -6.52 -24.50
N PRO A 211 -27.27 -7.71 -23.91
CA PRO A 211 -28.23 -8.81 -23.82
C PRO A 211 -29.10 -8.81 -22.55
N ASP A 212 -30.39 -9.07 -22.72
CA ASP A 212 -31.34 -9.27 -21.61
C ASP A 212 -31.13 -10.61 -20.89
N GLY A 213 -31.49 -10.63 -19.61
CA GLY A 213 -31.59 -11.87 -18.83
C GLY A 213 -30.26 -12.37 -18.27
N VAL A 214 -29.29 -11.47 -18.08
CA VAL A 214 -27.94 -11.74 -17.54
C VAL A 214 -27.97 -11.79 -16.01
N LEU A 215 -27.31 -12.78 -15.41
CA LEU A 215 -27.32 -13.01 -13.96
C LEU A 215 -26.75 -11.83 -13.16
N VAL A 216 -25.51 -11.42 -13.46
CA VAL A 216 -24.81 -10.32 -12.75
C VAL A 216 -25.59 -9.01 -12.83
N GLN A 217 -26.20 -8.74 -13.99
CA GLN A 217 -27.03 -7.56 -14.19
C GLN A 217 -28.26 -7.62 -13.27
N ARG A 218 -29.02 -8.72 -13.33
CA ARG A 218 -30.19 -8.88 -12.46
C ARG A 218 -29.83 -8.77 -10.97
N THR A 219 -28.77 -9.46 -10.53
CA THR A 219 -28.32 -9.42 -9.14
C THR A 219 -27.97 -7.99 -8.69
N ALA A 220 -27.23 -7.24 -9.50
CA ALA A 220 -26.87 -5.86 -9.17
C ALA A 220 -28.07 -4.91 -9.15
N PHE A 221 -28.89 -4.94 -10.20
CA PHE A 221 -29.95 -3.96 -10.39
C PHE A 221 -31.24 -4.29 -9.61
N GLU A 222 -31.53 -5.57 -9.33
CA GLU A 222 -32.74 -5.98 -8.58
C GLU A 222 -32.47 -6.14 -7.07
N LEU A 223 -31.27 -6.61 -6.67
CA LEU A 223 -30.95 -6.88 -5.26
C LEU A 223 -29.98 -5.86 -4.65
N GLY A 224 -29.35 -4.99 -5.44
CA GLY A 224 -28.33 -4.07 -4.94
C GLY A 224 -27.04 -4.77 -4.47
N ILE A 225 -26.83 -6.02 -4.90
CA ILE A 225 -25.65 -6.82 -4.58
C ILE A 225 -24.54 -6.48 -5.59
N PRO A 226 -23.35 -6.03 -5.14
CA PRO A 226 -22.23 -5.79 -6.03
C PRO A 226 -21.85 -7.04 -6.86
N THR A 227 -21.53 -6.85 -8.14
CA THR A 227 -21.17 -7.95 -9.05
C THR A 227 -19.97 -7.65 -9.94
N TYR A 228 -19.18 -8.69 -10.21
CA TYR A 228 -18.16 -8.71 -11.24
C TYR A 228 -18.44 -9.83 -12.27
N ILE A 229 -18.08 -9.59 -13.52
CA ILE A 229 -17.97 -10.62 -14.56
C ILE A 229 -16.56 -10.59 -15.14
N ILE A 230 -15.81 -11.68 -14.98
CA ILE A 230 -14.43 -11.78 -15.49
C ILE A 230 -14.47 -12.53 -16.80
N GLU A 231 -13.89 -11.93 -17.84
CA GLU A 231 -13.91 -12.47 -19.20
C GLU A 231 -12.48 -12.69 -19.69
N THR A 232 -12.09 -13.92 -19.99
CA THR A 232 -10.81 -14.22 -20.66
C THR A 232 -10.99 -14.47 -22.15
N TYR A 233 -10.00 -14.05 -22.96
CA TYR A 233 -9.97 -14.34 -24.39
C TYR A 233 -9.70 -15.82 -24.66
N ASP A 234 -10.63 -16.50 -25.36
CA ASP A 234 -10.61 -17.95 -25.62
C ASP A 234 -9.46 -18.43 -26.51
N GLY A 235 -8.82 -17.54 -27.27
CA GLY A 235 -7.66 -17.85 -28.10
C GLY A 235 -6.35 -18.00 -27.33
N LEU A 236 -6.34 -17.75 -26.02
CA LEU A 236 -5.17 -17.96 -25.17
C LEU A 236 -5.11 -19.39 -24.64
N THR A 237 -3.93 -19.78 -24.15
CA THR A 237 -3.76 -21.11 -23.56
C THR A 237 -4.74 -21.28 -22.39
N LEU A 238 -5.38 -22.44 -22.32
CA LEU A 238 -6.34 -22.75 -21.24
C LEU A 238 -5.72 -22.52 -19.85
N SER A 239 -4.45 -22.87 -19.66
CA SER A 239 -3.74 -22.64 -18.40
C SER A 239 -3.56 -21.17 -18.04
N ALA A 240 -3.38 -20.27 -19.02
CA ALA A 240 -3.34 -18.83 -18.78
C ALA A 240 -4.72 -18.30 -18.40
N ARG A 241 -5.76 -18.70 -19.14
CA ARG A 241 -7.16 -18.31 -18.88
C ARG A 241 -7.59 -18.71 -17.46
N VAL A 242 -7.34 -19.96 -17.05
CA VAL A 242 -7.63 -20.46 -15.70
C VAL A 242 -6.83 -19.71 -14.64
N ARG A 243 -5.54 -19.46 -14.87
CA ARG A 243 -4.67 -18.76 -13.93
C ARG A 243 -5.17 -17.35 -13.66
N TRP A 244 -5.42 -16.57 -14.71
CA TRP A 244 -5.81 -15.17 -14.55
C TRP A 244 -7.18 -15.01 -13.92
N GLN A 245 -8.17 -15.83 -14.28
CA GLN A 245 -9.47 -15.79 -13.60
C GLN A 245 -9.34 -16.06 -12.09
N LYS A 246 -8.51 -17.02 -11.67
CA LYS A 246 -8.25 -17.28 -10.25
C LYS A 246 -7.55 -16.11 -9.57
N SER A 247 -6.52 -15.55 -10.20
CA SER A 247 -5.78 -14.40 -9.67
C SER A 247 -6.69 -13.18 -9.50
N LEU A 248 -7.56 -12.90 -10.47
CA LEU A 248 -8.53 -11.81 -10.40
C LEU A 248 -9.56 -12.03 -9.29
N VAL A 249 -10.13 -13.24 -9.18
CA VAL A 249 -11.04 -13.56 -8.09
C VAL A 249 -10.35 -13.33 -6.74
N LYS A 250 -9.12 -13.82 -6.55
CA LYS A 250 -8.39 -13.60 -5.30
C LYS A 250 -8.23 -12.11 -4.98
N ARG A 251 -7.68 -11.32 -5.92
CA ARG A 251 -7.46 -9.88 -5.70
C ARG A 251 -8.75 -9.11 -5.39
N LEU A 252 -9.83 -9.41 -6.11
CA LEU A 252 -11.13 -8.76 -5.87
C LEU A 252 -11.73 -9.08 -4.50
N LEU A 253 -11.41 -10.26 -3.92
CA LEU A 253 -11.84 -10.62 -2.57
C LEU A 253 -10.96 -9.94 -1.50
N ASP A 254 -9.65 -9.93 -1.72
CA ASP A 254 -8.69 -9.29 -0.80
C ASP A 254 -9.03 -7.79 -0.63
N LEU A 255 -9.29 -7.07 -1.73
CA LEU A 255 -9.66 -5.64 -1.72
C LEU A 255 -10.99 -5.30 -1.04
N ARG A 256 -11.82 -6.28 -0.66
CA ARG A 256 -13.13 -6.06 -0.04
C ARG A 256 -13.23 -6.56 1.41
N GLY A 257 -12.09 -6.79 2.06
CA GLY A 257 -12.05 -7.21 3.46
C GLY A 257 -12.53 -8.64 3.69
N ALA A 258 -12.57 -9.48 2.64
CA ALA A 258 -12.63 -10.93 2.80
C ALA A 258 -11.19 -11.43 3.04
N GLU A 259 -10.64 -11.17 4.23
CA GLU A 259 -9.22 -11.39 4.52
C GLU A 259 -8.77 -12.83 4.23
N TYR A 260 -7.61 -12.95 3.60
CA TYR A 260 -6.76 -14.12 3.61
C TYR A 260 -5.32 -13.59 3.79
N ASP A 261 -4.87 -13.50 5.05
CA ASP A 261 -3.50 -13.21 5.49
C ASP A 261 -2.67 -12.32 4.53
N ALA A 262 -2.93 -10.99 4.55
CA ALA A 262 -1.99 -9.88 4.29
C ALA A 262 -2.70 -8.50 4.41
N ASP A 263 -2.34 -7.75 5.45
CA ASP A 263 -2.40 -6.31 5.79
C ASP A 263 -3.42 -5.29 5.18
N ASP A 264 -3.78 -4.35 6.07
CA ASP A 264 -4.99 -3.51 6.24
C ASP A 264 -4.93 -2.10 5.56
N PRO A 265 -5.97 -1.60 4.86
CA PRO A 265 -5.98 -0.25 4.29
C PRO A 265 -6.57 0.77 5.28
N ARG A 266 -5.80 1.18 6.30
CA ARG A 266 -6.13 2.32 7.17
C ARG A 266 -5.61 3.63 6.58
N HIS A 267 -6.42 4.68 6.61
CA HIS A 267 -6.02 6.05 6.31
C HIS A 267 -5.51 6.74 7.57
N VAL A 268 -4.51 7.62 7.44
CA VAL A 268 -3.97 8.46 8.51
C VAL A 268 -4.52 9.88 8.36
N LEU A 269 -5.27 10.34 9.35
CA LEU A 269 -5.73 11.72 9.46
C LEU A 269 -4.85 12.47 10.46
N ALA A 270 -4.23 13.57 10.04
CA ALA A 270 -3.47 14.46 10.91
C ALA A 270 -4.09 15.86 10.95
N ILE A 271 -4.19 16.45 12.14
CA ILE A 271 -4.74 17.80 12.35
C ILE A 271 -3.71 18.58 13.12
N GLU A 272 -3.05 19.52 12.46
CA GLU A 272 -2.00 20.35 13.03
C GLU A 272 -2.55 21.70 13.47
N GLY A 273 -2.30 22.10 14.71
CA GLY A 273 -2.64 23.44 15.21
C GLY A 273 -1.54 24.47 14.94
N SER A 274 -1.91 25.68 14.52
CA SER A 274 -0.97 26.77 14.17
C SER A 274 -0.87 27.91 15.20
N GLY A 275 -1.45 27.74 16.40
CA GLY A 275 -1.13 28.56 17.58
C GLY A 275 -2.26 28.74 18.60
N THR A 276 -3.48 29.08 18.17
CA THR A 276 -4.63 29.27 19.06
C THR A 276 -5.30 27.93 19.35
N LEU A 277 -5.69 27.71 20.61
CA LEU A 277 -6.43 26.51 21.00
C LEU A 277 -7.74 26.43 20.21
N THR A 278 -7.90 25.32 19.51
CA THR A 278 -8.91 25.09 18.49
C THR A 278 -9.48 23.68 18.66
N SER A 279 -10.78 23.56 18.80
CA SER A 279 -11.48 22.29 19.06
C SER A 279 -12.35 21.90 17.87
N TYR A 280 -12.37 20.61 17.53
CA TYR A 280 -13.06 20.07 16.37
C TYR A 280 -13.78 18.76 16.69
N THR A 281 -14.67 18.33 15.80
CA THR A 281 -15.32 17.02 15.83
C THR A 281 -15.31 16.39 14.45
N ILE A 282 -15.07 15.09 14.39
CA ILE A 282 -15.02 14.33 13.13
C ILE A 282 -15.90 13.09 13.24
N ASP A 283 -16.71 12.87 12.21
CA ASP A 283 -17.45 11.63 11.99
C ASP A 283 -16.88 10.89 10.79
N VAL A 284 -16.77 9.56 10.86
CA VAL A 284 -16.38 8.71 9.73
C VAL A 284 -17.43 7.64 9.41
N SER A 285 -17.45 7.17 8.16
CA SER A 285 -18.36 6.11 7.72
C SER A 285 -17.90 4.69 8.12
N GLY A 286 -16.61 4.52 8.40
CA GLY A 286 -16.01 3.27 8.90
C GLY A 286 -15.65 3.39 10.37
N SER A 287 -14.48 2.89 10.76
CA SER A 287 -13.97 3.02 12.13
C SER A 287 -12.96 4.17 12.23
N ILE A 288 -12.91 4.86 13.37
CA ILE A 288 -11.84 5.81 13.72
C ILE A 288 -11.26 5.45 15.08
N GLU A 289 -9.93 5.46 15.17
CA GLU A 289 -9.20 5.17 16.40
C GLU A 289 -8.11 6.22 16.62
N ALA A 290 -7.89 6.54 17.89
CA ALA A 290 -6.79 7.38 18.32
C ALA A 290 -5.46 6.67 18.07
N THR A 291 -4.46 7.43 17.65
CA THR A 291 -3.06 7.00 17.80
C THR A 291 -2.51 7.49 19.14
N ASP A 292 -1.25 7.16 19.45
CA ASP A 292 -0.62 7.54 20.73
C ASP A 292 -0.33 9.05 20.88
N THR A 293 -0.65 9.88 19.88
CA THR A 293 -0.28 11.30 19.82
C THR A 293 -1.44 12.28 20.03
N ILE A 294 -2.65 11.80 20.33
CA ILE A 294 -3.80 12.68 20.59
C ILE A 294 -3.71 13.38 21.95
N ASP A 295 -4.27 14.59 22.07
CA ASP A 295 -4.27 15.35 23.31
C ASP A 295 -5.13 14.66 24.40
N THR A 296 -4.74 14.76 25.68
CA THR A 296 -5.43 14.05 26.79
C THR A 296 -6.91 14.44 27.03
N ASN A 297 -7.38 15.49 26.36
CA ASN A 297 -8.76 15.96 26.43
C ASN A 297 -9.63 15.41 25.26
N ASP A 298 -9.03 14.68 24.33
CA ASP A 298 -9.70 14.17 23.16
C ASP A 298 -10.46 12.88 23.50
N THR A 299 -11.58 12.68 22.84
CA THR A 299 -12.41 11.50 23.03
C THR A 299 -12.72 10.84 21.70
N VAL A 300 -12.26 9.60 21.53
CA VAL A 300 -12.53 8.78 20.34
C VAL A 300 -13.51 7.66 20.69
N THR A 301 -14.48 7.48 19.80
CA THR A 301 -15.42 6.36 19.76
C THR A 301 -15.28 5.64 18.42
N GLU A 302 -15.96 4.51 18.24
CA GLU A 302 -15.83 3.66 17.05
C GLU A 302 -15.93 4.43 15.72
N THR A 303 -16.76 5.47 15.60
CA THR A 303 -16.98 6.22 14.34
C THR A 303 -16.89 7.74 14.49
N HIS A 304 -16.48 8.25 15.65
CA HIS A 304 -16.53 9.67 15.97
C HIS A 304 -15.40 10.07 16.92
N THR A 305 -14.81 11.25 16.70
CA THR A 305 -13.86 11.87 17.63
C THR A 305 -14.21 13.34 17.92
N ASP A 306 -14.03 13.74 19.17
CA ASP A 306 -13.94 15.14 19.61
C ASP A 306 -12.48 15.42 19.97
N GLY A 307 -11.84 16.39 19.32
CA GLY A 307 -10.41 16.69 19.52
C GLY A 307 -10.10 18.17 19.73
N THR A 308 -8.91 18.49 20.25
CA THR A 308 -8.46 19.87 20.49
C THR A 308 -6.97 20.05 20.24
N VAL A 309 -6.59 20.94 19.31
CA VAL A 309 -5.19 21.28 18.99
C VAL A 309 -4.86 22.74 19.31
N SER A 310 -3.59 23.05 19.52
CA SER A 310 -3.09 24.44 19.56
C SER A 310 -1.78 24.63 18.80
N THR A 311 -0.73 23.96 19.25
CA THR A 311 0.56 23.80 18.54
C THR A 311 0.95 22.32 18.43
N SER A 312 0.03 21.44 18.82
CA SER A 312 0.09 19.98 18.76
C SER A 312 -0.50 19.48 17.43
N ILE A 313 -0.19 18.23 17.09
CA ILE A 313 -0.79 17.51 15.98
C ILE A 313 -1.52 16.29 16.53
N ASP A 314 -2.80 16.19 16.25
CA ASP A 314 -3.58 14.99 16.57
C ASP A 314 -3.55 14.04 15.37
N TYR A 315 -3.31 12.76 15.62
CA TYR A 315 -3.33 11.72 14.59
C TYR A 315 -4.38 10.66 14.90
N TYR A 316 -5.14 10.31 13.87
CA TYR A 316 -6.14 9.25 13.90
C TYR A 316 -5.89 8.26 12.78
N HIS A 317 -6.12 6.98 13.05
CA HIS A 317 -6.32 6.00 11.99
C HIS A 317 -7.82 5.87 11.75
N TYR A 318 -8.23 5.90 10.49
CA TYR A 318 -9.62 5.66 10.16
C TYR A 318 -9.80 4.81 8.89
N THR A 319 -10.95 4.15 8.81
CA THR A 319 -11.40 3.40 7.64
C THR A 319 -12.68 4.05 7.10
N GLY A 320 -12.95 3.86 5.81
CA GLY A 320 -14.06 4.57 5.14
C GLY A 320 -13.71 6.03 4.85
N ARG A 321 -14.66 6.95 4.98
CA ARG A 321 -14.48 8.38 4.66
C ARG A 321 -14.92 9.28 5.80
N ILE A 322 -14.38 10.50 5.87
CA ILE A 322 -14.87 11.56 6.75
C ILE A 322 -16.25 11.99 6.25
N THR A 323 -17.26 11.86 7.11
CA THR A 323 -18.66 12.24 6.83
C THR A 323 -19.04 13.59 7.42
N ALA A 324 -18.27 14.08 8.39
CA ALA A 324 -18.40 15.44 8.91
C ALA A 324 -17.07 15.87 9.54
N PHE A 325 -16.72 17.14 9.39
CA PHE A 325 -15.61 17.80 10.07
C PHE A 325 -16.12 19.18 10.51
N ASN A 326 -16.34 19.36 11.82
CA ASN A 326 -16.90 20.59 12.36
C ASN A 326 -15.95 21.23 13.38
N MET A 327 -15.92 22.56 13.40
CA MET A 327 -15.25 23.33 14.46
C MET A 327 -16.20 23.58 15.62
N THR A 328 -15.77 23.26 16.85
CA THR A 328 -16.52 23.54 18.08
C THR A 328 -16.03 24.79 18.81
N ASP A 329 -14.74 25.14 18.67
CA ASP A 329 -14.15 26.42 19.10
C ASP A 329 -12.91 26.73 18.23
N GLY A 330 -12.61 28.01 17.96
CA GLY A 330 -11.51 28.42 17.06
C GLY A 330 -11.91 28.59 15.57
N THR A 331 -10.93 28.66 14.67
CA THR A 331 -11.15 28.84 13.22
C THR A 331 -10.31 27.88 12.39
N PHE A 332 -10.74 27.60 11.16
CA PHE A 332 -9.99 26.74 10.23
C PHE A 332 -8.65 27.34 9.79
N ASP A 333 -8.47 28.67 9.88
CA ASP A 333 -7.18 29.32 9.62
C ASP A 333 -6.11 28.93 10.68
N ASP A 334 -6.56 28.42 11.83
CA ASP A 334 -5.71 28.03 12.96
C ASP A 334 -5.35 26.54 12.95
N ILE A 335 -5.79 25.77 11.93
CA ILE A 335 -5.44 24.36 11.74
C ILE A 335 -5.08 24.02 10.29
N THR A 336 -4.25 22.99 10.10
CA THR A 336 -3.99 22.38 8.80
C THR A 336 -4.30 20.89 8.87
N VAL A 337 -5.00 20.36 7.88
CA VAL A 337 -5.50 18.98 7.88
C VAL A 337 -4.83 18.18 6.78
N TYR A 338 -4.37 16.98 7.12
CA TYR A 338 -3.73 16.06 6.19
C TYR A 338 -4.46 14.71 6.18
N ILE A 339 -4.66 14.14 4.99
CA ILE A 339 -5.03 12.73 4.82
C ILE A 339 -3.88 12.04 4.10
N ASP A 340 -3.34 10.99 4.69
CA ASP A 340 -2.21 10.20 4.16
C ASP A 340 -1.03 11.08 3.73
N GLY A 341 -0.77 12.15 4.50
CA GLY A 341 0.31 13.10 4.26
C GLY A 341 0.01 14.19 3.21
N VAL A 342 -1.15 14.16 2.56
CA VAL A 342 -1.58 15.19 1.60
C VAL A 342 -2.43 16.23 2.30
N GLU A 343 -2.06 17.51 2.19
CA GLU A 343 -2.86 18.62 2.72
C GLU A 343 -4.23 18.65 2.03
N LYS A 344 -5.29 18.79 2.81
CA LYS A 344 -6.67 18.85 2.33
C LYS A 344 -7.35 20.11 2.83
N THR A 345 -8.08 20.76 1.95
CA THR A 345 -9.00 21.83 2.30
C THR A 345 -10.26 21.24 2.93
N ILE A 346 -10.91 22.03 3.79
CA ILE A 346 -12.17 21.61 4.43
C ILE A 346 -13.25 21.29 3.40
N THR A 347 -13.28 21.99 2.26
CA THR A 347 -14.21 21.70 1.15
C THR A 347 -13.98 20.31 0.54
N GLU A 348 -12.74 19.86 0.46
CA GLU A 348 -12.40 18.50 0.01
C GLU A 348 -12.75 17.43 1.05
N LEU A 349 -12.66 17.79 2.34
CA LEU A 349 -12.94 16.92 3.49
C LEU A 349 -14.43 16.84 3.84
N THR A 350 -15.21 17.86 3.49
CA THR A 350 -16.64 17.99 3.78
C THR A 350 -17.37 18.62 2.58
N PRO A 351 -18.01 17.82 1.71
CA PRO A 351 -18.86 18.40 0.68
C PRO A 351 -20.18 18.88 1.31
N GLU A 352 -20.21 20.14 1.73
CA GLU A 352 -21.42 20.79 2.28
C GLU A 352 -22.30 21.48 1.21
N ALA A 353 -21.86 21.57 -0.05
CA ALA A 353 -22.68 22.12 -1.12
C ALA A 353 -23.06 21.03 -2.14
N THR A 354 -24.35 20.76 -2.27
CA THR A 354 -24.89 20.11 -3.47
C THR A 354 -24.79 21.09 -4.64
N SER A 355 -24.01 20.73 -5.66
CA SER A 355 -24.00 21.39 -6.97
C SER A 355 -25.08 20.80 -7.87
N GLU A 356 -25.65 21.62 -8.75
CA GLU A 356 -26.70 21.26 -9.70
C GLU A 356 -26.13 21.23 -11.13
N LEU A 357 -26.11 20.08 -11.80
CA LEU A 357 -25.86 19.98 -13.24
C LEU A 357 -27.20 19.96 -13.99
N ARG A 358 -27.37 20.91 -14.92
CA ARG A 358 -28.53 21.00 -15.82
C ARG A 358 -28.09 20.64 -17.24
N ILE A 359 -28.78 19.70 -17.86
CA ILE A 359 -28.50 19.22 -19.22
C ILE A 359 -29.72 19.49 -20.07
N THR A 360 -29.63 20.45 -20.99
CA THR A 360 -30.76 20.86 -21.82
C THR A 360 -30.51 20.49 -23.28
N GLY A 361 -31.42 19.72 -23.86
CA GLY A 361 -31.42 19.49 -25.30
C GLY A 361 -31.95 20.72 -26.07
N THR A 362 -31.31 21.08 -27.17
CA THR A 362 -31.66 22.24 -28.00
C THR A 362 -32.11 21.86 -29.42
N GLY A 363 -32.25 20.56 -29.72
CA GLY A 363 -32.37 20.06 -31.08
C GLY A 363 -32.83 18.60 -31.20
N PRO A 364 -32.22 17.81 -32.12
CA PRO A 364 -32.37 16.36 -32.20
C PRO A 364 -32.10 15.63 -30.88
N GLU A 365 -32.46 14.35 -30.82
CA GLU A 365 -32.25 13.49 -29.65
C GLU A 365 -30.76 13.29 -29.37
N VAL A 366 -30.35 13.57 -28.14
CA VAL A 366 -29.00 13.36 -27.62
C VAL A 366 -29.08 12.48 -26.38
N ALA A 367 -28.43 11.31 -26.44
CA ALA A 367 -28.25 10.42 -25.32
C ALA A 367 -26.89 10.68 -24.67
N TYR A 368 -26.83 10.67 -23.35
CA TYR A 368 -25.62 10.97 -22.60
C TYR A 368 -25.45 10.03 -21.39
N GLN A 369 -24.23 9.99 -20.89
CA GLN A 369 -23.84 9.30 -19.67
C GLN A 369 -23.13 10.27 -18.73
N LEU A 370 -23.53 10.26 -17.47
CA LEU A 370 -22.95 11.05 -16.39
C LEU A 370 -22.36 10.12 -15.33
N SER A 371 -21.17 10.42 -14.86
CA SER A 371 -20.55 9.84 -13.66
C SER A 371 -20.10 10.98 -12.74
N VAL A 372 -20.39 10.87 -11.45
CA VAL A 372 -19.94 11.81 -10.41
C VAL A 372 -19.26 11.00 -9.30
N ASP A 373 -18.36 11.60 -8.54
CA ASP A 373 -17.57 10.85 -7.55
C ASP A 373 -18.37 10.33 -6.33
N GLU A 374 -19.65 10.70 -6.19
CA GLU A 374 -20.56 10.21 -5.15
C GLU A 374 -22.03 10.08 -5.62
N PRO A 375 -22.88 9.27 -4.96
CA PRO A 375 -24.27 9.09 -5.36
C PRO A 375 -25.06 10.39 -5.35
N PHE A 376 -25.71 10.74 -6.46
CA PHE A 376 -26.51 11.95 -6.60
C PHE A 376 -28.01 11.63 -6.59
N THR A 377 -28.84 12.60 -6.21
CA THR A 377 -30.29 12.49 -6.31
C THR A 377 -30.76 13.18 -7.59
N ALA A 378 -31.37 12.43 -8.52
CA ALA A 378 -32.12 13.05 -9.60
C ALA A 378 -33.34 13.77 -9.04
N THR A 379 -33.57 15.01 -9.50
CA THR A 379 -34.80 15.74 -9.19
C THR A 379 -35.89 15.42 -10.23
N ALA A 380 -37.13 15.82 -9.94
CA ALA A 380 -38.37 15.30 -10.53
C ALA A 380 -38.65 15.66 -12.01
N SER A 381 -37.63 15.94 -12.84
CA SER A 381 -37.76 16.25 -14.27
C SER A 381 -37.45 15.09 -15.23
N MET A 382 -37.03 13.93 -14.73
CA MET A 382 -36.65 12.78 -15.57
C MET A 382 -37.81 12.21 -16.40
N GLU A 383 -37.57 11.97 -17.69
CA GLU A 383 -38.47 11.26 -18.60
C GLU A 383 -38.40 9.74 -18.32
N ASP A 384 -39.39 8.95 -18.78
CA ASP A 384 -39.52 7.50 -18.48
C ASP A 384 -38.29 6.64 -18.94
N ASN A 385 -37.37 7.22 -19.71
CA ASN A 385 -36.18 6.56 -20.26
C ASN A 385 -34.89 6.84 -19.47
N ASP A 386 -34.89 7.78 -18.54
CA ASP A 386 -33.70 8.15 -17.77
C ASP A 386 -33.52 7.24 -16.56
N ARG A 387 -32.28 6.85 -16.27
CA ARG A 387 -31.97 5.89 -15.19
C ARG A 387 -30.79 6.37 -14.38
N VAL A 388 -30.99 6.48 -13.07
CA VAL A 388 -29.94 6.82 -12.10
C VAL A 388 -29.55 5.58 -11.30
N PHE A 389 -28.26 5.32 -11.21
CA PHE A 389 -27.66 4.20 -10.51
C PHE A 389 -26.48 4.68 -9.67
N GLY A 390 -26.72 4.94 -8.38
CA GLY A 390 -25.67 5.37 -7.46
C GLY A 390 -25.03 6.68 -7.92
N ASP A 391 -23.76 6.58 -8.31
CA ASP A 391 -22.86 7.63 -8.78
C ASP A 391 -23.05 7.98 -10.27
N ARG A 392 -24.02 7.35 -10.98
CA ARG A 392 -24.16 7.48 -12.44
C ARG A 392 -25.59 7.75 -12.93
N ALA A 393 -25.70 8.51 -14.01
CA ALA A 393 -26.94 8.77 -14.75
C ALA A 393 -26.80 8.35 -16.21
N TYR A 394 -27.88 7.82 -16.76
CA TYR A 394 -28.08 7.65 -18.20
C TYR A 394 -29.34 8.42 -18.56
N GLY A 395 -29.23 9.37 -19.48
CA GLY A 395 -30.36 10.20 -19.86
C GLY A 395 -30.43 10.46 -21.36
N VAL A 396 -31.62 10.87 -21.82
CA VAL A 396 -31.87 11.24 -23.21
C VAL A 396 -32.64 12.55 -23.25
N VAL A 397 -32.06 13.59 -23.86
CA VAL A 397 -32.71 14.89 -24.04
C VAL A 397 -32.98 15.17 -25.52
N THR A 398 -34.09 15.85 -25.80
CA THR A 398 -34.41 16.42 -27.12
C THR A 398 -34.57 17.93 -27.02
N THR A 399 -35.66 18.38 -26.39
CA THR A 399 -35.91 19.78 -26.00
C THR A 399 -36.17 19.94 -24.49
N GLY A 400 -35.99 18.87 -23.73
CA GLY A 400 -36.17 18.80 -22.28
C GLY A 400 -34.88 19.14 -21.52
N THR A 401 -35.00 19.24 -20.21
CA THR A 401 -33.87 19.51 -19.30
C THR A 401 -33.84 18.46 -18.19
N ASP A 402 -32.72 17.78 -18.06
CA ASP A 402 -32.43 16.88 -16.96
C ASP A 402 -31.60 17.62 -15.91
N ILE A 403 -31.86 17.34 -14.63
CA ILE A 403 -31.25 18.06 -13.51
C ILE A 403 -30.75 17.04 -12.48
N TYR A 404 -29.46 17.13 -12.17
CA TYR A 404 -28.77 16.26 -11.22
C TYR A 404 -28.16 17.09 -10.09
N GLU A 405 -28.47 16.73 -8.84
CA GLU A 405 -27.87 17.35 -7.64
C GLU A 405 -26.80 16.44 -7.06
N TYR A 406 -25.53 16.84 -7.13
CA TYR A 406 -24.37 16.06 -6.73
C TYR A 406 -23.52 16.80 -5.69
N THR A 407 -22.77 16.07 -4.87
CA THR A 407 -21.97 16.64 -3.77
C THR A 407 -20.48 16.77 -4.10
N ARG A 408 -19.99 16.13 -5.17
CA ARG A 408 -18.60 16.19 -5.66
C ARG A 408 -18.54 16.21 -7.19
N ALA A 409 -17.43 16.70 -7.76
CA ALA A 409 -17.25 16.96 -9.18
C ALA A 409 -17.69 15.80 -10.12
N VAL A 410 -18.01 16.19 -11.35
CA VAL A 410 -18.34 15.24 -12.42
C VAL A 410 -17.05 14.55 -12.87
N ASP A 411 -16.92 13.26 -12.54
CA ASP A 411 -15.82 12.38 -12.96
C ASP A 411 -15.82 12.23 -14.49
N ARG A 412 -17.00 12.10 -15.09
CA ARG A 412 -17.13 11.94 -16.55
C ARG A 412 -18.48 12.33 -17.12
N PHE A 413 -18.47 13.03 -18.27
CA PHE A 413 -19.65 13.31 -19.08
C PHE A 413 -19.46 12.90 -20.55
N ASP A 414 -20.21 11.90 -21.03
CA ASP A 414 -20.13 11.44 -22.43
C ASP A 414 -21.44 11.68 -23.18
N VAL A 415 -21.35 12.19 -24.42
CA VAL A 415 -22.45 12.09 -25.40
C VAL A 415 -22.37 10.72 -26.08
N THR A 416 -23.29 9.83 -25.74
CA THR A 416 -23.28 8.43 -26.19
C THR A 416 -23.98 8.23 -27.54
N ALA A 417 -24.89 9.13 -27.91
CA ALA A 417 -25.47 9.23 -29.26
C ALA A 417 -26.04 10.63 -29.50
N GLY A 418 -25.89 11.17 -30.72
CA GLY A 418 -26.33 12.54 -31.05
C GLY A 418 -25.14 13.47 -31.28
N ASP A 419 -25.38 14.79 -31.29
CA ASP A 419 -24.34 15.82 -31.43
C ASP A 419 -24.25 16.62 -30.11
N ALA A 420 -23.03 16.85 -29.61
CA ALA A 420 -22.80 17.60 -28.39
C ALA A 420 -23.18 19.09 -28.56
N ASP A 421 -23.11 19.62 -29.79
CA ASP A 421 -23.54 20.99 -30.12
C ASP A 421 -25.05 21.19 -29.91
N ASP A 422 -25.83 20.10 -29.85
CA ASP A 422 -27.26 20.14 -29.57
C ASP A 422 -27.56 20.15 -28.05
N LEU A 423 -26.54 20.21 -27.17
CA LEU A 423 -26.68 20.33 -25.71
C LEU A 423 -26.35 21.74 -25.20
N THR A 424 -26.99 22.12 -24.10
CA THR A 424 -26.56 23.22 -23.23
C THR A 424 -26.39 22.68 -21.81
N LEU A 425 -25.18 22.83 -21.26
CA LEU A 425 -24.81 22.33 -19.94
C LEU A 425 -24.57 23.51 -19.00
N GLU A 426 -25.12 23.45 -17.79
CA GLU A 426 -24.93 24.45 -16.74
C GLU A 426 -24.63 23.75 -15.41
N VAL A 427 -23.58 24.19 -14.69
CA VAL A 427 -23.31 23.79 -13.30
C VAL A 427 -23.61 24.98 -12.40
N ASP A 428 -24.54 24.82 -11.46
CA ASP A 428 -24.99 25.87 -10.54
C ASP A 428 -25.45 27.17 -11.24
N GLY A 429 -25.88 27.05 -12.51
CA GLY A 429 -26.30 28.14 -13.37
C GLY A 429 -25.19 28.81 -14.20
N ASP A 430 -23.94 28.36 -14.05
CA ASP A 430 -22.81 28.78 -14.89
C ASP A 430 -22.65 27.81 -16.08
N PRO A 431 -22.53 28.31 -17.31
CA PRO A 431 -22.43 27.47 -18.51
C PRO A 431 -21.08 26.75 -18.58
N VAL A 432 -21.10 25.46 -18.91
CA VAL A 432 -19.92 24.58 -19.07
C VAL A 432 -19.98 23.83 -20.41
N THR A 433 -18.85 23.31 -20.89
CA THR A 433 -18.77 22.41 -22.05
C THR A 433 -18.67 20.94 -21.62
N VAL A 434 -18.70 20.01 -22.58
CA VAL A 434 -18.46 18.58 -22.30
C VAL A 434 -17.04 18.36 -21.75
N ASP A 435 -16.04 19.02 -22.34
CA ASP A 435 -14.65 18.90 -21.93
C ASP A 435 -14.39 19.50 -20.53
N ASP A 436 -15.15 20.54 -20.14
CA ASP A 436 -15.10 21.11 -18.79
C ASP A 436 -15.64 20.16 -17.70
N LEU A 437 -16.34 19.07 -18.09
CA LEU A 437 -16.96 18.07 -17.22
C LEU A 437 -16.28 16.70 -17.29
N ASP A 438 -15.20 16.54 -18.05
CA ASP A 438 -14.41 15.29 -18.13
C ASP A 438 -13.05 15.50 -17.46
N GLU A 439 -12.79 14.81 -16.34
CA GLU A 439 -11.53 14.94 -15.61
C GLU A 439 -10.33 14.28 -16.33
N ASN A 440 -10.55 13.50 -17.41
CA ASN A 440 -9.47 12.91 -18.22
C ASN A 440 -9.72 13.07 -19.74
N PRO A 441 -9.70 14.31 -20.27
CA PRO A 441 -10.00 14.57 -21.67
C PRO A 441 -8.92 13.99 -22.61
N THR A 442 -9.32 13.67 -23.84
CA THR A 442 -8.38 13.26 -24.90
C THR A 442 -7.98 14.49 -25.72
N HIS A 443 -6.68 14.73 -25.83
CA HIS A 443 -6.05 15.85 -26.55
C HIS A 443 -5.53 15.45 -27.93
N ASP A 444 -5.48 16.38 -28.87
CA ASP A 444 -4.88 16.24 -30.20
C ASP A 444 -3.51 16.97 -30.26
N LEU A 445 -2.44 16.25 -30.60
CA LEU A 445 -1.10 16.80 -30.82
C LEU A 445 -0.71 16.68 -32.30
N TRP A 446 -0.53 17.83 -32.96
CA TRP A 446 0.00 17.94 -34.32
C TRP A 446 1.45 18.40 -34.30
N ILE A 447 2.29 17.71 -35.06
CA ILE A 447 3.69 18.03 -35.26
C ILE A 447 3.86 18.22 -36.76
N ILE A 448 4.07 19.47 -37.17
CA ILE A 448 3.99 19.90 -38.57
C ILE A 448 5.40 20.24 -39.03
N GLY A 449 5.91 19.51 -40.02
CA GLY A 449 7.19 19.84 -40.65
C GLY A 449 7.04 21.08 -41.55
N THR A 450 7.79 22.13 -41.26
CA THR A 450 7.74 23.41 -42.01
C THR A 450 8.99 23.64 -42.87
N GLY A 451 10.01 22.79 -42.73
CA GLY A 451 11.27 22.95 -43.43
C GLY A 451 12.08 21.67 -43.57
N SER A 452 13.30 21.67 -43.03
CA SER A 452 14.18 20.49 -43.05
C SER A 452 13.63 19.36 -42.16
N ASP A 453 14.10 18.15 -42.38
CA ASP A 453 13.73 16.99 -41.58
C ASP A 453 14.06 17.19 -40.08
N VAL A 454 13.08 16.99 -39.20
CA VAL A 454 13.19 17.06 -37.74
C VAL A 454 12.80 15.72 -37.15
N ARG A 455 13.64 15.13 -36.29
CA ARG A 455 13.28 13.97 -35.46
C ARG A 455 12.93 14.44 -34.06
N TYR A 456 11.85 13.91 -33.54
CA TYR A 456 11.34 14.27 -32.23
C TYR A 456 11.01 13.04 -31.39
N ARG A 457 10.85 13.27 -30.08
CA ARG A 457 10.25 12.35 -29.12
C ARG A 457 9.35 13.13 -28.18
N VAL A 458 8.20 12.55 -27.83
CA VAL A 458 7.25 13.10 -26.85
C VAL A 458 6.91 12.03 -25.84
N ALA A 459 6.80 12.40 -24.57
CA ALA A 459 6.27 11.55 -23.49
C ALA A 459 5.06 12.23 -22.83
N VAL A 460 4.07 11.45 -22.41
CA VAL A 460 2.83 11.92 -21.74
C VAL A 460 2.55 11.14 -20.47
N SER A 461 1.77 11.71 -19.54
CA SER A 461 1.39 11.06 -18.28
C SER A 461 0.24 10.07 -18.41
N GLY A 462 -0.60 10.22 -19.45
CA GLY A 462 -1.67 9.28 -19.80
C GLY A 462 -1.29 8.36 -20.94
N THR A 463 -2.20 8.10 -21.88
CA THR A 463 -1.94 7.19 -23.00
C THR A 463 -1.77 7.93 -24.32
N VAL A 464 -0.93 7.43 -25.23
CA VAL A 464 -0.79 7.93 -26.61
C VAL A 464 -1.41 6.94 -27.59
N SER A 465 -2.15 7.45 -28.56
CA SER A 465 -2.65 6.69 -29.69
C SER A 465 -2.27 7.34 -31.01
N GLY A 466 -1.62 6.56 -31.88
CA GLY A 466 -1.25 6.99 -33.22
C GLY A 466 -2.46 7.16 -34.13
N THR A 467 -2.42 8.15 -35.02
CA THR A 467 -3.42 8.32 -36.08
C THR A 467 -2.89 7.83 -37.43
N ASP A 468 -3.75 7.85 -38.46
CA ASP A 468 -3.41 7.46 -39.83
C ASP A 468 -2.31 8.33 -40.50
N SER A 469 -1.89 9.41 -39.84
CA SER A 469 -0.81 10.30 -40.31
C SER A 469 0.58 9.71 -40.08
N LEU A 470 0.75 8.84 -39.09
CA LEU A 470 2.06 8.28 -38.72
C LEU A 470 2.57 7.30 -39.78
N GLU A 471 3.87 7.34 -39.97
CA GLU A 471 4.59 6.54 -40.96
C GLU A 471 5.26 5.32 -40.33
N SER A 472 5.70 4.39 -41.19
CA SER A 472 6.26 3.11 -40.73
C SER A 472 7.59 3.20 -39.97
N HIS A 473 8.16 4.40 -39.85
CA HIS A 473 9.41 4.64 -39.12
C HIS A 473 9.17 5.37 -37.80
N ASP A 474 7.92 5.77 -37.53
CA ASP A 474 7.52 6.33 -36.25
C ASP A 474 7.18 5.19 -35.29
N GLU A 475 7.49 5.43 -34.03
CA GLU A 475 7.34 4.47 -32.95
C GLU A 475 6.40 5.07 -31.91
N VAL A 476 5.29 4.38 -31.66
CA VAL A 476 4.32 4.74 -30.63
C VAL A 476 4.29 3.63 -29.60
N THR A 477 4.58 3.97 -28.36
CA THR A 477 4.30 3.15 -27.18
C THR A 477 3.08 3.71 -26.46
N ASP A 478 2.69 3.08 -25.34
CA ASP A 478 1.55 3.56 -24.55
C ASP A 478 1.73 4.98 -24.02
N TYR A 479 2.97 5.43 -23.81
CA TYR A 479 3.29 6.70 -23.15
C TYR A 479 4.17 7.62 -23.98
N THR A 480 4.71 7.14 -25.11
CA THR A 480 5.66 7.91 -25.91
C THR A 480 5.38 7.80 -27.39
N VAL A 481 5.69 8.87 -28.12
CA VAL A 481 5.79 8.85 -29.58
C VAL A 481 7.15 9.40 -29.99
N SER A 482 7.86 8.66 -30.85
CA SER A 482 9.07 9.14 -31.52
C SER A 482 8.86 9.08 -33.01
N GLY A 483 9.22 10.15 -33.72
CA GLY A 483 8.94 10.22 -35.15
C GLY A 483 9.79 11.23 -35.90
N LYS A 484 9.47 11.42 -37.17
CA LYS A 484 10.21 12.33 -38.05
C LYS A 484 9.29 13.11 -38.99
N VAL A 485 9.23 14.42 -38.78
CA VAL A 485 8.51 15.35 -39.65
C VAL A 485 9.42 16.06 -40.65
N GLY A 486 8.82 16.52 -41.75
CA GLY A 486 9.52 17.26 -42.81
C GLY A 486 8.54 17.74 -43.87
N SER A 487 8.34 16.97 -44.94
CA SER A 487 7.25 17.23 -45.90
C SER A 487 5.90 16.62 -45.51
N LEU A 488 5.90 15.79 -44.46
CA LEU A 488 4.76 15.11 -43.88
C LEU A 488 4.66 15.50 -42.40
N ASN A 489 3.45 15.44 -41.87
CA ASN A 489 3.09 15.89 -40.53
C ASN A 489 2.59 14.68 -39.74
N ASP A 490 2.88 14.68 -38.45
CA ASP A 490 2.44 13.66 -37.53
C ASP A 490 1.30 14.21 -36.66
N HIS A 491 0.29 13.38 -36.45
CA HIS A 491 -0.85 13.66 -35.59
C HIS A 491 -1.04 12.48 -34.65
N VAL A 492 -1.07 12.76 -33.36
CA VAL A 492 -1.33 11.77 -32.32
C VAL A 492 -2.39 12.30 -31.37
N ARG A 493 -3.09 11.37 -30.71
CA ARG A 493 -3.98 11.71 -29.60
C ARG A 493 -3.39 11.22 -28.30
N PHE A 494 -3.58 11.98 -27.24
CA PHE A 494 -3.09 11.59 -25.92
C PHE A 494 -4.07 11.95 -24.79
N THR A 495 -3.95 11.29 -23.64
CA THR A 495 -4.61 11.70 -22.39
C THR A 495 -3.57 12.17 -21.37
N GLY A 496 -3.99 12.94 -20.37
CA GLY A 496 -3.09 13.51 -19.36
C GLY A 496 -2.21 14.64 -19.92
N ASP A 497 -1.09 14.89 -19.26
CA ASP A 497 -0.16 15.99 -19.56
C ASP A 497 0.99 15.55 -20.47
N ILE A 498 1.53 16.47 -21.27
CA ILE A 498 2.83 16.25 -21.93
C ILE A 498 3.93 16.44 -20.88
N LEU A 499 4.75 15.41 -20.71
CA LEU A 499 5.84 15.34 -19.73
C LEU A 499 7.17 15.80 -20.30
N SER A 500 7.38 15.52 -21.59
CA SER A 500 8.57 16.02 -22.31
C SER A 500 8.32 16.10 -23.80
N PHE A 501 9.02 17.04 -24.44
CA PHE A 501 9.12 17.14 -25.90
C PHE A 501 10.58 17.40 -26.28
N GLU A 502 11.19 16.44 -26.97
CA GLU A 502 12.59 16.48 -27.35
C GLU A 502 12.76 16.59 -28.87
N LEU A 503 13.67 17.46 -29.30
CA LEU A 503 14.17 17.47 -30.68
C LEU A 503 15.50 16.72 -30.75
N ILE A 504 15.43 15.47 -31.22
CA ILE A 504 16.59 14.57 -31.31
C ILE A 504 17.55 15.04 -32.42
N GLU A 505 17.01 15.44 -33.57
CA GLU A 505 17.78 15.99 -34.69
C GLU A 505 16.95 17.06 -35.43
N GLY A 506 17.57 18.13 -35.89
CA GLY A 506 16.89 19.21 -36.64
C GLY A 506 16.83 20.52 -35.86
N SER A 507 16.07 21.50 -36.38
CA SER A 507 15.89 22.81 -35.76
C SER A 507 14.45 23.00 -35.32
N ALA A 508 14.23 23.66 -34.19
CA ALA A 508 12.89 24.10 -33.78
C ALA A 508 12.26 25.07 -34.81
N ASP A 509 13.07 25.78 -35.60
CA ASP A 509 12.59 26.66 -36.68
C ASP A 509 11.93 25.89 -37.86
N ASP A 510 12.14 24.58 -37.94
CA ASP A 510 11.64 23.71 -39.03
C ASP A 510 10.42 22.88 -38.61
N VAL A 511 9.85 23.11 -37.42
CA VAL A 511 8.66 22.41 -36.89
C VAL A 511 7.67 23.38 -36.25
N GLU A 512 6.37 23.16 -36.48
CA GLU A 512 5.26 23.83 -35.80
C GLU A 512 4.50 22.77 -34.99
N ILE A 513 4.25 23.04 -33.70
CA ILE A 513 3.61 22.09 -32.78
C ILE A 513 2.27 22.67 -32.34
N LEU A 514 1.18 21.93 -32.52
CA LEU A 514 -0.15 22.33 -32.07
C LEU A 514 -0.70 21.33 -31.06
N VAL A 515 -1.15 21.79 -29.90
CA VAL A 515 -1.93 21.00 -28.93
C VAL A 515 -3.34 21.56 -28.89
N ASP A 516 -4.32 20.72 -29.23
CA ASP A 516 -5.74 21.08 -29.41
C ASP A 516 -5.94 22.28 -30.34
N GLY A 517 -5.09 22.35 -31.37
CA GLY A 517 -5.09 23.44 -32.36
C GLY A 517 -4.39 24.73 -31.91
N ASN A 518 -3.83 24.78 -30.70
CA ASN A 518 -3.06 25.92 -30.19
C ASN A 518 -1.55 25.71 -30.38
N GLU A 519 -0.86 26.68 -30.96
CA GLU A 519 0.59 26.62 -31.20
C GLU A 519 1.40 26.65 -29.90
N GLN A 520 2.35 25.72 -29.75
CA GLN A 520 3.21 25.53 -28.60
C GLN A 520 4.69 25.61 -29.00
N THR A 521 5.55 26.07 -28.09
CA THR A 521 6.99 25.91 -28.25
C THR A 521 7.50 24.67 -27.53
N VAL A 522 8.67 24.16 -27.90
CA VAL A 522 9.30 23.03 -27.20
C VAL A 522 9.47 23.32 -25.70
N SER A 523 9.78 24.56 -25.32
CA SER A 523 9.91 24.95 -23.91
C SER A 523 8.58 24.89 -23.16
N ASP A 524 7.45 25.16 -23.82
CA ASP A 524 6.12 25.10 -23.18
C ASP A 524 5.71 23.66 -22.86
N LEU A 525 6.31 22.69 -23.56
CA LEU A 525 6.01 21.25 -23.47
C LEU A 525 6.99 20.47 -22.58
N ASN A 526 7.88 21.16 -21.86
CA ASN A 526 8.81 20.56 -20.91
C ASN A 526 8.66 21.23 -19.53
N PRO A 527 7.78 20.68 -18.67
CA PRO A 527 7.55 21.20 -17.32
C PRO A 527 8.81 21.19 -16.46
N SER A 528 9.01 22.21 -15.62
CA SER A 528 10.24 22.35 -14.80
C SER A 528 10.30 21.41 -13.59
N ASP A 529 9.17 20.81 -13.23
CA ASP A 529 8.98 19.84 -12.15
C ASP A 529 9.15 18.39 -12.60
N VAL A 530 9.38 18.16 -13.90
CA VAL A 530 9.71 16.84 -14.47
C VAL A 530 11.22 16.75 -14.68
N HIS A 531 11.82 15.73 -14.09
CA HIS A 531 13.25 15.45 -14.10
C HIS A 531 13.57 14.20 -14.92
N GLU A 532 14.76 14.16 -15.52
CA GLU A 532 15.30 12.97 -16.18
C GLU A 532 16.26 12.23 -15.25
N LEU A 533 15.97 10.96 -14.98
CA LEU A 533 16.92 10.02 -14.39
C LEU A 533 17.51 9.16 -15.49
N ARG A 534 18.84 9.18 -15.63
CA ARG A 534 19.57 8.30 -16.55
C ARG A 534 20.57 7.44 -15.79
N VAL A 535 20.50 6.15 -16.01
CA VAL A 535 21.35 5.13 -15.38
C VAL A 535 22.17 4.44 -16.46
N SER A 536 23.50 4.48 -16.36
CA SER A 536 24.42 4.00 -17.38
C SER A 536 25.25 2.82 -16.87
N GLY A 537 25.19 1.69 -17.57
CA GLY A 537 26.04 0.54 -17.29
C GLY A 537 27.45 0.75 -17.84
N THR A 538 28.46 0.72 -16.97
CA THR A 538 29.88 0.87 -17.33
C THR A 538 30.67 -0.45 -17.26
N GLY A 539 30.02 -1.53 -16.84
CA GLY A 539 30.63 -2.83 -16.56
C GLY A 539 29.74 -4.05 -16.87
N PRO A 540 29.89 -5.16 -16.12
CA PRO A 540 28.98 -6.30 -16.16
C PRO A 540 27.52 -5.94 -15.83
N ARG A 541 26.63 -6.92 -15.92
CA ARG A 541 25.21 -6.75 -15.58
C ARG A 541 25.05 -6.28 -14.14
N THR A 542 24.33 -5.18 -13.96
CA THR A 542 24.02 -4.59 -12.66
C THR A 542 22.51 -4.35 -12.56
N GLU A 543 21.88 -4.90 -11.53
CA GLU A 543 20.49 -4.63 -11.13
C GLU A 543 20.45 -3.51 -10.10
N TYR A 544 19.47 -2.61 -10.19
CA TYR A 544 19.32 -1.50 -9.25
C TYR A 544 17.85 -1.21 -8.93
N THR A 545 17.62 -0.57 -7.79
CA THR A 545 16.34 0.00 -7.38
C THR A 545 16.49 1.50 -7.15
N VAL A 546 15.50 2.31 -7.54
CA VAL A 546 15.43 3.75 -7.26
C VAL A 546 14.09 4.09 -6.62
N GLY A 547 14.07 4.98 -5.63
CA GLY A 547 12.85 5.59 -5.09
C GLY A 547 12.82 7.09 -5.38
N VAL A 548 11.62 7.65 -5.56
CA VAL A 548 11.37 9.09 -5.72
C VAL A 548 10.26 9.55 -4.77
N THR A 549 10.12 10.86 -4.52
CA THR A 549 9.10 11.40 -3.60
C THR A 549 7.69 11.51 -4.21
N ASP A 550 7.58 11.41 -5.53
CA ASP A 550 6.32 11.59 -6.25
C ASP A 550 6.19 10.48 -7.30
N ILE A 551 6.00 10.81 -8.58
CA ILE A 551 5.68 9.83 -9.61
C ILE A 551 6.83 9.62 -10.61
N VAL A 552 7.04 8.36 -11.01
CA VAL A 552 7.90 7.94 -12.12
C VAL A 552 7.03 7.57 -13.31
N TYR A 553 7.46 8.02 -14.48
CA TYR A 553 6.82 7.72 -15.74
C TYR A 553 7.62 6.70 -16.54
N PRO A 554 6.94 5.72 -17.16
CA PRO A 554 7.59 4.76 -18.05
C PRO A 554 8.05 5.45 -19.35
N THR A 555 9.36 5.64 -19.53
CA THR A 555 9.92 6.33 -20.71
C THR A 555 10.91 5.48 -21.53
N ALA A 556 11.38 6.06 -22.65
CA ALA A 556 11.62 5.40 -23.92
C ALA A 556 12.87 4.50 -24.08
N THR A 557 13.72 4.33 -23.07
CA THR A 557 14.90 3.43 -23.18
C THR A 557 14.89 2.24 -22.23
N ASN A 558 13.81 2.04 -21.47
CA ASN A 558 13.67 0.91 -20.55
C ASN A 558 13.79 -0.46 -21.27
N GLU A 559 14.61 -1.36 -20.73
CA GLU A 559 14.68 -2.74 -21.22
C GLU A 559 13.46 -3.54 -20.71
N GLU A 560 13.08 -4.63 -21.40
CA GLU A 560 11.97 -5.55 -21.00
C GLU A 560 12.12 -6.12 -19.57
N SER A 561 13.27 -5.91 -18.91
CA SER A 561 13.55 -6.36 -17.54
C SER A 561 13.25 -5.35 -16.45
N ASP A 562 12.99 -4.09 -16.78
CA ASP A 562 12.76 -3.04 -15.80
C ASP A 562 11.31 -3.05 -15.30
N ARG A 563 11.12 -2.75 -14.02
CA ARG A 563 9.80 -2.60 -13.38
C ARG A 563 9.67 -1.18 -12.85
N ILE A 564 8.62 -0.47 -13.26
CA ILE A 564 8.36 0.90 -12.85
C ILE A 564 7.05 0.90 -12.05
N GLY A 565 7.14 1.21 -10.76
CA GLY A 565 6.03 1.53 -9.88
C GLY A 565 5.77 3.04 -9.86
N ILE A 566 4.79 3.47 -9.05
CA ILE A 566 4.41 4.90 -8.96
C ILE A 566 5.61 5.74 -8.52
N ASP A 567 6.31 5.36 -7.46
CA ASP A 567 7.41 6.11 -6.84
C ASP A 567 8.73 5.33 -6.88
N ARG A 568 8.78 4.22 -7.63
CA ARG A 568 9.88 3.25 -7.54
C ARG A 568 10.25 2.67 -8.90
N ILE A 569 11.54 2.46 -9.11
CA ILE A 569 12.13 1.86 -10.32
C ILE A 569 12.94 0.65 -9.89
N GLU A 570 12.78 -0.49 -10.55
CA GLU A 570 13.72 -1.61 -10.51
C GLU A 570 14.27 -1.78 -11.92
N GLY A 571 15.56 -1.57 -12.15
CA GLY A 571 16.16 -1.58 -13.49
C GLY A 571 17.38 -2.46 -13.61
N ILE A 572 17.79 -2.77 -14.84
CA ILE A 572 18.97 -3.60 -15.12
C ILE A 572 19.80 -3.02 -16.25
N VAL A 573 20.98 -2.50 -15.93
CA VAL A 573 21.94 -2.00 -16.95
C VAL A 573 23.06 -3.01 -17.28
N ARG A 574 23.54 -2.93 -18.52
CA ARG A 574 24.75 -3.62 -19.01
C ARG A 574 25.64 -2.68 -19.83
N ASP A 575 25.31 -2.51 -21.10
CA ASP A 575 26.04 -1.70 -22.10
C ASP A 575 25.15 -0.62 -22.75
N LYS A 576 23.92 -0.47 -22.26
CA LYS A 576 22.97 0.57 -22.64
C LYS A 576 22.49 1.32 -21.39
N ASP A 577 22.04 2.53 -21.64
CA ASP A 577 21.54 3.44 -20.61
C ASP A 577 20.03 3.32 -20.52
N ASP A 578 19.54 3.22 -19.29
CA ASP A 578 18.12 3.33 -18.98
C ASP A 578 17.81 4.79 -18.63
N THR A 579 16.71 5.29 -19.15
CA THR A 579 16.24 6.66 -18.92
C THR A 579 14.80 6.62 -18.46
N TYR A 580 14.51 7.35 -17.39
CA TYR A 580 13.20 7.50 -16.77
C TYR A 580 12.88 8.98 -16.60
N LEU A 581 11.60 9.35 -16.69
CA LEU A 581 11.14 10.67 -16.26
C LEU A 581 10.45 10.53 -14.91
N PHE A 582 10.61 11.52 -14.04
CA PHE A 582 9.96 11.51 -12.73
C PHE A 582 9.64 12.93 -12.26
N ARG A 583 8.71 13.07 -11.32
CA ARG A 583 8.51 14.30 -10.53
C ARG A 583 9.06 14.11 -9.12
N GLY A 584 9.36 15.22 -8.45
CA GLY A 584 9.92 15.21 -7.11
C GLY A 584 11.42 14.94 -7.06
N GLU A 585 11.91 14.42 -5.95
CA GLU A 585 13.34 14.18 -5.68
C GLU A 585 13.62 12.67 -5.58
N VAL A 586 14.85 12.23 -5.92
CA VAL A 586 15.28 10.84 -5.70
C VAL A 586 15.53 10.63 -4.20
N THR A 587 14.81 9.67 -3.60
CA THR A 587 14.90 9.35 -2.16
C THR A 587 15.86 8.20 -1.88
N SER A 588 16.05 7.28 -2.82
CA SER A 588 16.95 6.16 -2.67
C SER A 588 17.48 5.64 -4.01
N PHE A 589 18.70 5.12 -4.03
CA PHE A 589 19.27 4.37 -5.15
C PHE A 589 20.09 3.21 -4.59
N ARG A 590 19.70 1.97 -4.92
CA ARG A 590 20.33 0.73 -4.43
C ARG A 590 20.81 -0.10 -5.60
N VAL A 591 21.98 -0.72 -5.47
CA VAL A 591 22.44 -1.78 -6.39
C VAL A 591 22.07 -3.13 -5.76
N GLU A 592 21.15 -3.85 -6.40
CA GLU A 592 20.60 -5.11 -5.88
C GLU A 592 21.48 -6.31 -6.25
N GLU A 593 22.07 -6.30 -7.46
CA GLU A 593 23.01 -7.32 -7.92
C GLU A 593 24.07 -6.65 -8.80
N GLY A 594 25.36 -6.86 -8.53
CA GLY A 594 26.46 -6.26 -9.29
C GLY A 594 27.36 -5.41 -8.41
N SER A 595 28.06 -4.43 -9.00
CA SER A 595 28.94 -3.50 -8.28
C SER A 595 28.54 -2.06 -8.52
N VAL A 596 28.57 -1.24 -7.47
CA VAL A 596 28.41 0.21 -7.55
C VAL A 596 29.44 0.88 -8.47
N SER A 597 30.58 0.24 -8.72
CA SER A 597 31.60 0.73 -9.66
C SER A 597 31.26 0.55 -11.13
N ASP A 598 30.23 -0.26 -11.42
CA ASP A 598 29.83 -0.65 -12.77
C ASP A 598 28.60 0.15 -13.27
N ILE A 599 28.22 1.22 -12.56
CA ILE A 599 27.06 2.05 -12.86
C ILE A 599 27.37 3.54 -12.65
N ASP A 600 26.89 4.39 -13.56
CA ASP A 600 26.91 5.84 -13.43
C ASP A 600 25.46 6.37 -13.46
N VAL A 601 25.09 7.22 -12.49
CA VAL A 601 23.74 7.79 -12.38
C VAL A 601 23.78 9.28 -12.70
N PHE A 602 22.83 9.75 -13.49
CA PHE A 602 22.68 11.15 -13.88
C PHE A 602 21.25 11.62 -13.58
N ILE A 603 21.12 12.82 -13.02
CA ILE A 603 19.84 13.53 -12.89
C ILE A 603 19.97 14.83 -13.69
N ASP A 604 19.06 15.05 -14.64
CA ASP A 604 19.05 16.19 -15.56
C ASP A 604 20.42 16.39 -16.25
N GLY A 605 21.04 15.28 -16.64
CA GLY A 605 22.36 15.24 -17.26
C GLY A 605 23.55 15.54 -16.34
N GLN A 606 23.34 15.80 -15.04
CA GLN A 606 24.40 15.92 -14.04
C GLN A 606 24.68 14.59 -13.36
N GLN A 607 25.94 14.14 -13.38
CA GLN A 607 26.35 12.90 -12.72
C GLN A 607 26.25 13.03 -11.20
N GLN A 608 25.62 12.04 -10.56
CA GLN A 608 25.41 11.96 -9.12
C GLN A 608 26.38 10.97 -8.48
N SER A 609 26.68 11.19 -7.20
CA SER A 609 27.37 10.21 -6.36
C SER A 609 26.34 9.27 -5.75
N LEU A 610 26.57 7.95 -5.78
CA LEU A 610 25.64 6.98 -5.19
C LEU A 610 25.47 7.17 -3.67
N ASP A 611 26.53 7.58 -2.97
CA ASP A 611 26.47 7.93 -1.54
C ASP A 611 25.50 9.10 -1.25
N ALA A 612 25.27 9.99 -2.21
CA ALA A 612 24.32 11.09 -2.07
C ALA A 612 22.87 10.66 -2.36
N LEU A 613 22.68 9.50 -2.99
CA LEU A 613 21.38 8.95 -3.38
C LEU A 613 20.96 7.75 -2.50
N HIS A 614 21.81 7.26 -1.60
CA HIS A 614 21.49 6.19 -0.66
C HIS A 614 21.57 6.74 0.78
N PRO A 615 20.46 7.15 1.42
CA PRO A 615 20.52 7.61 2.80
C PRO A 615 21.07 6.48 3.69
N SER A 616 22.05 6.81 4.54
CA SER A 616 22.68 5.86 5.45
C SER A 616 21.62 5.20 6.33
N GLN A 617 21.60 3.86 6.39
CA GLN A 617 20.67 3.10 7.25
C GLN A 617 21.22 2.89 8.66
N SER A 618 22.36 3.52 8.95
CA SER A 618 22.98 3.60 10.25
C SER A 618 23.53 5.00 10.49
N GLU A 619 23.53 5.39 11.76
CA GLU A 619 24.13 6.64 12.20
C GLU A 619 24.94 6.40 13.46
N VAL A 620 26.18 6.86 13.42
CA VAL A 620 27.15 6.72 14.50
C VAL A 620 27.53 8.09 15.02
N ARG A 621 27.61 8.24 16.35
CA ARG A 621 28.13 9.47 16.95
C ARG A 621 28.52 9.29 18.42
N THR A 622 29.27 10.26 18.94
CA THR A 622 29.52 10.40 20.38
C THR A 622 28.49 11.32 21.04
N LEU A 623 27.82 10.84 22.08
CA LEU A 623 26.88 11.64 22.89
C LEU A 623 27.54 12.12 24.18
N THR A 624 27.17 13.31 24.65
CA THR A 624 27.38 13.74 26.03
C THR A 624 26.03 13.65 26.75
N VAL A 625 25.95 12.80 27.77
CA VAL A 625 24.70 12.44 28.46
C VAL A 625 24.79 12.89 29.92
N ASP A 626 23.69 13.45 30.43
CA ASP A 626 23.55 14.04 31.77
C ASP A 626 22.21 13.62 32.41
N ASP A 627 21.95 14.04 33.64
CA ASP A 627 20.66 13.98 34.35
C ASP A 627 20.24 15.41 34.79
N PRO A 628 19.20 16.02 34.20
CA PRO A 628 18.11 15.40 33.45
C PRO A 628 18.46 15.02 32.01
N GLY A 629 17.77 13.98 31.53
CA GLY A 629 17.93 13.45 30.17
C GLY A 629 17.74 14.47 29.05
N GLN A 630 18.36 14.17 27.92
CA GLN A 630 18.35 14.99 26.70
C GLN A 630 17.78 14.20 25.53
N THR A 631 17.15 14.91 24.60
CA THR A 631 16.70 14.36 23.31
C THR A 631 17.78 14.55 22.27
N TYR A 632 18.04 13.52 21.48
CA TYR A 632 19.01 13.52 20.38
C TYR A 632 18.28 13.23 19.07
N ASP A 633 18.42 14.14 18.11
CA ASP A 633 17.80 14.00 16.78
C ASP A 633 18.60 13.03 15.92
N LEU A 634 17.92 12.14 15.19
CA LEU A 634 18.47 11.26 14.16
C LEU A 634 18.50 12.01 12.82
N ALA A 635 19.60 11.86 12.08
CA ALA A 635 19.79 12.53 10.79
C ALA A 635 19.33 11.68 9.59
N GLY A 636 19.20 10.36 9.78
CA GLY A 636 18.73 9.43 8.75
C GLY A 636 17.21 9.40 8.59
N ASP A 637 16.73 8.94 7.44
CA ASP A 637 15.31 8.69 7.16
C ASP A 637 14.91 7.28 7.63
N TYR A 638 14.64 7.14 8.93
CA TYR A 638 14.32 5.87 9.55
C TYR A 638 12.81 5.60 9.58
N GLN A 639 12.43 4.33 9.43
CA GLN A 639 11.05 3.84 9.62
C GLN A 639 10.84 3.28 11.03
N ALA A 640 11.81 2.55 11.57
CA ALA A 640 11.76 2.00 12.92
C ALA A 640 13.18 1.71 13.43
N PRO A 641 13.97 2.74 13.78
CA PRO A 641 15.36 2.52 14.15
C PRO A 641 15.49 1.85 15.51
N VAL A 642 16.55 1.06 15.67
CA VAL A 642 17.07 0.58 16.95
C VAL A 642 18.25 1.45 17.35
N VAL A 643 18.31 1.86 18.63
CA VAL A 643 19.41 2.68 19.16
C VAL A 643 20.13 1.94 20.28
N ILE A 644 21.46 1.88 20.17
CA ILE A 644 22.34 1.40 21.23
C ILE A 644 23.28 2.54 21.63
N ALA A 645 23.30 2.89 22.91
CA ALA A 645 24.20 3.88 23.51
C ALA A 645 24.77 3.34 24.83
N ASN A 646 25.76 2.45 24.74
CA ASN A 646 26.47 1.87 25.89
C ASN A 646 27.88 1.36 25.48
N PRO A 647 28.89 1.41 26.36
CA PRO A 647 28.84 1.86 27.75
C PRO A 647 29.22 3.34 27.95
N PRO A 648 28.76 3.99 29.03
CA PRO A 648 29.21 5.34 29.40
C PRO A 648 30.69 5.37 29.80
N SER A 649 31.33 6.55 29.66
CA SER A 649 32.67 6.81 30.18
C SER A 649 32.70 6.82 31.71
N SER A 650 33.88 7.00 32.32
CA SER A 650 34.05 7.08 33.77
C SER A 650 34.62 8.43 34.19
N ASN A 651 33.87 9.50 33.94
CA ASN A 651 34.16 10.85 34.43
C ASN A 651 33.72 11.01 35.89
N GLY A 652 32.56 10.44 36.25
CA GLY A 652 32.09 10.27 37.62
C GLY A 652 32.55 8.95 38.25
N ASP A 653 32.71 8.97 39.57
CA ASP A 653 33.14 7.82 40.37
C ASP A 653 31.95 6.91 40.75
N GLN A 654 30.72 7.37 40.56
CA GLN A 654 29.51 6.65 40.93
C GLN A 654 29.12 5.62 39.86
N PRO A 655 28.72 4.40 40.24
CA PRO A 655 28.14 3.44 39.32
C PRO A 655 26.86 3.98 38.67
N CYS A 656 26.80 3.93 37.34
CA CYS A 656 25.64 4.37 36.57
C CYS A 656 25.55 3.64 35.22
N HIS A 657 24.43 3.81 34.53
CA HIS A 657 24.24 3.33 33.16
C HIS A 657 23.49 4.36 32.31
N VAL A 658 23.45 4.14 31.00
CA VAL A 658 22.60 4.93 30.10
C VAL A 658 21.21 4.33 30.05
N ARG A 659 20.19 5.16 30.26
CA ARG A 659 18.78 4.81 30.07
C ARG A 659 18.28 5.48 28.79
N LEU A 660 17.72 4.69 27.87
CA LEU A 660 17.06 5.18 26.66
C LEU A 660 15.55 5.10 26.81
N ARG A 661 14.85 6.03 26.16
CA ARG A 661 13.39 6.00 25.97
C ARG A 661 13.00 6.78 24.73
N ASN A 662 11.72 6.71 24.36
CA ASN A 662 11.14 7.52 23.27
C ASN A 662 11.91 7.37 21.95
N VAL A 663 12.43 6.18 21.65
CA VAL A 663 13.09 5.91 20.36
C VAL A 663 12.05 5.97 19.24
N SER A 664 12.18 6.97 18.38
CA SER A 664 11.30 7.25 17.24
C SER A 664 12.10 7.28 15.94
N ARG A 665 11.42 7.54 14.82
CA ARG A 665 12.05 7.73 13.50
C ARG A 665 13.03 8.90 13.44
N GLN A 666 12.81 9.91 14.28
CA GLN A 666 13.51 11.20 14.19
C GLN A 666 14.37 11.50 15.40
N SER A 667 14.18 10.82 16.53
CA SER A 667 14.91 11.13 17.76
C SER A 667 14.81 10.03 18.82
N PHE A 668 15.64 10.13 19.84
CA PHE A 668 15.55 9.33 21.06
C PHE A 668 15.97 10.16 22.27
N ASP A 669 15.47 9.80 23.45
CA ASP A 669 15.94 10.38 24.72
C ASP A 669 17.02 9.47 25.34
N ALA A 670 18.09 10.08 25.85
CA ALA A 670 19.07 9.39 26.69
C ALA A 670 19.37 10.17 27.96
N ARG A 671 19.57 9.46 29.08
CA ARG A 671 20.06 10.02 30.35
C ARG A 671 21.08 9.11 31.02
N ILE A 672 21.91 9.68 31.88
CA ILE A 672 22.65 8.90 32.86
C ILE A 672 21.70 8.57 34.01
N GLU A 673 21.68 7.31 34.42
CA GLU A 673 20.85 6.80 35.50
C GLU A 673 21.75 6.18 36.58
N GLU A 674 21.75 6.78 37.77
CA GLU A 674 22.36 6.23 38.98
C GLU A 674 21.44 5.16 39.61
N TRP A 675 22.02 4.29 40.44
CA TRP A 675 21.25 3.30 41.20
C TRP A 675 20.47 3.94 42.35
N LEU A 676 19.37 3.30 42.80
CA LEU A 676 18.39 3.94 43.72
C LEU A 676 18.98 4.33 45.08
N TYR A 677 20.05 3.67 45.50
CA TYR A 677 20.74 3.98 46.76
C TYR A 677 21.61 5.24 46.69
N MET A 678 21.73 5.87 45.51
CA MET A 678 22.51 7.08 45.27
C MET A 678 21.66 8.35 45.41
N ASN A 679 22.21 9.49 45.01
CA ASN A 679 21.64 10.81 45.26
C ASN A 679 21.23 11.57 43.99
N ASP A 680 21.26 10.91 42.82
CA ASP A 680 20.94 11.45 41.50
C ASP A 680 21.80 12.68 41.15
N VAL A 681 23.07 12.68 41.56
CA VAL A 681 24.03 13.74 41.24
C VAL A 681 25.28 13.13 40.63
N HIS A 682 25.33 13.17 39.30
CA HIS A 682 26.41 12.61 38.50
C HIS A 682 27.12 13.69 37.66
N TYR A 683 28.34 13.40 37.21
CA TYR A 683 29.01 14.19 36.17
C TYR A 683 28.52 13.75 34.79
N ASP A 684 28.49 14.66 33.82
CA ASP A 684 28.23 14.31 32.42
C ASP A 684 29.20 13.20 31.96
N GLU A 685 28.66 12.20 31.26
CA GLU A 685 29.42 11.11 30.68
C GLU A 685 29.35 11.17 29.16
N THR A 686 30.41 10.70 28.50
CA THR A 686 30.42 10.45 27.06
C THR A 686 30.05 9.00 26.77
N VAL A 687 29.26 8.76 25.74
CA VAL A 687 28.89 7.40 25.30
C VAL A 687 28.85 7.35 23.78
N GLY A 688 29.35 6.26 23.20
CA GLY A 688 29.17 6.00 21.78
C GLY A 688 27.73 5.56 21.49
N SER A 689 27.16 6.01 20.38
CA SER A 689 25.82 5.68 19.95
C SER A 689 25.83 5.13 18.52
N LEU A 690 25.02 4.09 18.29
CA LEU A 690 24.70 3.56 16.97
C LEU A 690 23.17 3.46 16.85
N ALA A 691 22.61 4.20 15.91
CA ALA A 691 21.26 3.99 15.41
C ALA A 691 21.35 3.13 14.14
N MET A 692 20.44 2.17 13.98
CA MET A 692 20.38 1.30 12.82
C MET A 692 18.93 0.95 12.51
N GLU A 693 18.53 1.04 11.25
CA GLU A 693 17.18 0.63 10.85
C GLU A 693 16.91 -0.84 11.22
N THR A 694 15.68 -1.21 11.53
CA THR A 694 15.35 -2.61 11.80
C THR A 694 15.42 -3.47 10.54
N GLY A 695 15.84 -4.73 10.72
CA GLY A 695 15.90 -5.73 9.66
C GLY A 695 17.29 -6.31 9.46
N ARG A 696 17.50 -6.86 8.26
CA ARG A 696 18.79 -7.40 7.82
C ARG A 696 19.56 -6.36 7.04
N HIS A 697 20.85 -6.27 7.32
CA HIS A 697 21.80 -5.41 6.64
C HIS A 697 22.99 -6.22 6.16
N GLU A 698 23.66 -5.70 5.14
CA GLU A 698 24.90 -6.25 4.62
C GLU A 698 26.02 -5.25 4.91
N LEU A 699 27.12 -5.75 5.45
CA LEU A 699 28.36 -4.98 5.57
C LEU A 699 28.96 -4.84 4.17
N ASP A 700 29.73 -3.79 3.89
CA ASP A 700 30.24 -3.51 2.54
C ASP A 700 31.16 -4.63 1.97
N ASP A 701 31.59 -5.58 2.81
CA ASP A 701 32.36 -6.77 2.43
C ASP A 701 31.54 -8.07 2.27
N GLY A 702 30.20 -7.97 2.33
CA GLY A 702 29.25 -9.07 2.15
C GLY A 702 28.89 -9.85 3.42
N ARG A 703 29.49 -9.51 4.57
CA ARG A 703 29.11 -10.10 5.87
C ARG A 703 27.77 -9.57 6.35
N SER A 704 27.13 -10.29 7.27
CA SER A 704 25.78 -9.92 7.74
C SER A 704 25.78 -9.04 8.98
N ALA A 705 24.79 -8.15 9.06
CA ALA A 705 24.34 -7.47 10.26
C ALA A 705 22.81 -7.56 10.37
N SER A 706 22.27 -7.41 11.58
CA SER A 706 20.84 -7.43 11.84
C SER A 706 20.50 -6.57 13.04
N ALA A 707 19.47 -5.76 12.92
CA ALA A 707 18.88 -5.01 14.01
C ALA A 707 17.43 -5.45 14.22
N GLY A 708 17.00 -5.52 15.47
CA GLY A 708 15.65 -5.97 15.79
C GLY A 708 15.23 -5.61 17.19
N ARG A 709 13.99 -5.97 17.53
CA ARG A 709 13.41 -5.73 18.85
C ARG A 709 12.94 -7.01 19.51
N ALA A 710 12.93 -6.98 20.84
CA ALA A 710 12.35 -8.00 21.69
C ALA A 710 11.62 -7.35 22.87
N THR A 711 10.79 -8.14 23.53
CA THR A 711 10.13 -7.75 24.77
C THR A 711 10.75 -8.54 25.91
N VAL A 712 11.24 -7.85 26.94
CA VAL A 712 12.02 -8.46 28.03
C VAL A 712 11.48 -8.10 29.41
N ASP A 713 11.69 -9.01 30.35
CA ASP A 713 11.40 -8.86 31.76
C ASP A 713 12.55 -9.48 32.59
N THR A 714 12.34 -9.72 33.88
CA THR A 714 13.38 -10.32 34.75
C THR A 714 13.62 -11.81 34.48
N ASP A 715 12.80 -12.45 33.63
CA ASP A 715 13.00 -13.82 33.18
C ASP A 715 13.84 -13.87 31.89
N TRP A 716 14.55 -14.98 31.70
CA TRP A 716 15.33 -15.19 30.47
C TRP A 716 14.41 -15.42 29.26
N ARG A 717 14.62 -14.63 28.21
CA ARG A 717 13.94 -14.72 26.92
C ARG A 717 14.95 -15.08 25.83
N SER A 718 14.60 -16.03 24.98
CA SER A 718 15.41 -16.36 23.81
C SER A 718 14.98 -15.53 22.61
N VAL A 719 15.93 -14.86 21.97
CA VAL A 719 15.75 -14.10 20.73
C VAL A 719 16.43 -14.87 19.62
N SER A 720 15.71 -15.14 18.54
CA SER A 720 16.23 -15.80 17.34
C SER A 720 16.48 -14.77 16.26
N PHE A 721 17.58 -14.90 15.54
CA PHE A 721 17.80 -14.12 14.33
C PHE A 721 16.92 -14.64 13.19
N GLU A 722 16.45 -13.76 12.32
CA GLU A 722 15.64 -14.14 11.15
C GLU A 722 16.40 -15.12 10.23
N GLN A 723 17.70 -14.90 10.10
CA GLN A 723 18.64 -15.81 9.45
C GLN A 723 19.86 -16.05 10.35
N PRO A 724 20.40 -17.28 10.39
CA PRO A 724 21.60 -17.55 11.15
C PRO A 724 22.83 -16.88 10.51
N PHE A 725 23.72 -16.36 11.35
CA PHE A 725 25.03 -15.86 10.93
C PHE A 725 25.98 -17.00 10.54
N GLU A 726 27.07 -16.70 9.83
CA GLU A 726 28.09 -17.72 9.55
C GLU A 726 28.96 -18.00 10.78
N THR A 727 29.19 -16.95 11.58
CA THR A 727 29.97 -16.99 12.82
C THR A 727 29.18 -16.44 13.99
N THR A 728 29.65 -16.65 15.22
CA THR A 728 29.00 -16.06 16.39
C THR A 728 29.12 -14.52 16.32
N PRO A 729 28.01 -13.78 16.21
CA PRO A 729 28.06 -12.33 16.02
C PRO A 729 28.44 -11.61 17.33
N VAL A 730 28.87 -10.36 17.19
CA VAL A 730 28.77 -9.37 18.26
C VAL A 730 27.30 -9.00 18.41
N VAL A 731 26.75 -9.10 19.62
CA VAL A 731 25.39 -8.67 19.97
C VAL A 731 25.47 -7.56 21.01
N LEU A 732 24.83 -6.44 20.73
CA LEU A 732 24.63 -5.31 21.63
C LEU A 732 23.13 -5.12 21.87
N CYS A 733 22.71 -4.89 23.12
CA CYS A 733 21.30 -4.77 23.47
C CYS A 733 21.07 -3.68 24.50
N GLN A 734 19.99 -2.92 24.36
CA GLN A 734 19.58 -1.88 25.30
C GLN A 734 18.07 -1.73 25.30
N THR A 735 17.50 -1.41 26.47
CA THR A 735 16.06 -1.13 26.61
C THR A 735 15.74 0.23 25.98
N GLU A 736 14.65 0.31 25.22
CA GLU A 736 14.22 1.50 24.46
C GLU A 736 12.99 2.19 25.07
N THR A 737 12.49 1.66 26.19
CA THR A 737 11.35 2.19 26.94
C THR A 737 11.69 2.35 28.41
N GLU A 738 10.87 3.10 29.14
CA GLU A 738 10.94 3.21 30.60
C GLU A 738 9.54 2.94 31.16
N GLN A 739 9.19 1.67 31.36
CA GLN A 739 7.88 1.28 31.88
C GLN A 739 7.88 1.18 33.40
N GLY A 740 9.03 0.79 33.98
CA GLY A 740 9.29 0.89 35.40
C GLY A 740 10.35 1.95 35.69
N TRP A 741 10.13 2.71 36.76
CA TRP A 741 11.01 3.80 37.19
C TRP A 741 12.30 3.32 37.89
N HIS A 742 12.45 2.02 38.17
CA HIS A 742 13.69 1.51 38.75
C HIS A 742 14.79 1.39 37.68
N PRO A 743 16.06 1.67 38.04
CA PRO A 743 17.23 1.42 37.22
C PRO A 743 17.36 -0.06 36.85
N ILE A 744 17.66 -0.32 35.58
CA ILE A 744 17.83 -1.68 35.06
C ILE A 744 18.95 -1.76 34.04
N VAL A 745 19.61 -2.91 34.00
CA VAL A 745 20.60 -3.26 32.96
C VAL A 745 20.17 -4.48 32.18
N THR A 746 20.65 -4.60 30.95
CA THR A 746 20.44 -5.77 30.09
C THR A 746 21.49 -6.83 30.40
N ARG A 747 21.09 -8.10 30.47
CA ARG A 747 21.98 -9.25 30.66
C ARG A 747 21.79 -10.24 29.54
N VAL A 748 22.89 -10.58 28.84
CA VAL A 748 22.88 -11.50 27.69
C VAL A 748 23.68 -12.75 28.00
N ARG A 749 23.26 -13.90 27.47
CA ARG A 749 24.03 -15.16 27.48
C ARG A 749 23.70 -16.03 26.26
N ASN A 750 24.41 -17.14 26.11
CA ASN A 750 24.15 -18.15 25.08
C ASN A 750 24.14 -17.58 23.64
N VAL A 751 24.98 -16.57 23.35
CA VAL A 751 25.11 -16.02 22.01
C VAL A 751 25.65 -17.08 21.05
N SER A 752 24.91 -17.32 19.98
CA SER A 752 25.16 -18.30 18.93
C SER A 752 24.85 -17.68 17.56
N PRO A 753 25.25 -18.32 16.45
CA PRO A 753 24.85 -17.84 15.13
C PRO A 753 23.34 -17.79 14.91
N GLU A 754 22.54 -18.56 15.66
CA GLU A 754 21.09 -18.63 15.54
C GLU A 754 20.33 -17.64 16.45
N GLY A 755 20.98 -17.12 17.49
CA GLY A 755 20.31 -16.25 18.47
C GLY A 755 21.04 -16.13 19.79
N PHE A 756 20.37 -15.52 20.77
CA PHE A 756 20.89 -15.28 22.12
C PHE A 756 19.77 -15.29 23.16
N ASP A 757 20.13 -15.42 24.44
CA ASP A 757 19.21 -15.23 25.56
C ASP A 757 19.46 -13.86 26.20
N VAL A 758 18.38 -13.17 26.58
CA VAL A 758 18.43 -11.85 27.23
C VAL A 758 17.41 -11.75 28.36
N ARG A 759 17.72 -10.94 29.37
CA ARG A 759 16.80 -10.47 30.42
C ARG A 759 17.19 -9.07 30.87
N ILE A 760 16.33 -8.44 31.66
CA ILE A 760 16.69 -7.25 32.45
C ILE A 760 16.95 -7.61 33.91
N GLN A 761 17.70 -6.75 34.59
CA GLN A 761 18.07 -6.92 35.99
C GLN A 761 18.12 -5.54 36.68
N GLU A 762 17.35 -5.40 37.76
CA GLU A 762 17.43 -4.26 38.71
C GLU A 762 18.68 -4.40 39.60
N GLU A 763 18.93 -3.43 40.48
CA GLU A 763 19.93 -3.53 41.55
C GLU A 763 19.72 -4.79 42.42
N GLU A 764 20.80 -5.33 42.98
CA GLU A 764 20.82 -6.59 43.74
C GLU A 764 19.87 -6.63 44.94
N ALA A 765 19.60 -5.48 45.58
CA ALA A 765 18.63 -5.37 46.66
C ALA A 765 17.16 -5.49 46.19
N HIS A 766 16.92 -5.47 44.88
CA HIS A 766 15.64 -5.52 44.19
C HIS A 766 15.56 -6.75 43.27
N GLY A 767 14.47 -6.93 42.51
CA GLY A 767 14.32 -8.22 41.81
C GLY A 767 13.13 -8.46 40.90
N THR A 768 12.22 -7.51 40.71
CA THR A 768 11.13 -7.66 39.72
C THR A 768 10.84 -6.32 39.07
N HIS A 769 10.88 -6.29 37.75
CA HIS A 769 10.62 -5.09 36.96
C HIS A 769 9.43 -5.29 36.01
N TYR A 770 8.88 -4.18 35.52
CA TYR A 770 7.91 -4.23 34.43
C TYR A 770 8.56 -4.72 33.13
N THR A 771 7.74 -5.24 32.23
CA THR A 771 8.18 -5.62 30.90
C THR A 771 8.57 -4.37 30.10
N GLU A 772 9.69 -4.42 29.39
CA GLU A 772 10.19 -3.31 28.57
C GLU A 772 10.52 -3.77 27.14
N ALA A 773 10.47 -2.84 26.19
CA ALA A 773 10.99 -3.06 24.85
C ALA A 773 12.52 -2.97 24.85
N LEU A 774 13.15 -3.87 24.12
CA LEU A 774 14.59 -3.99 23.96
C LEU A 774 14.94 -3.92 22.48
N GLY A 775 15.85 -3.02 22.11
CA GLY A 775 16.53 -3.04 20.83
C GLY A 775 17.80 -3.89 20.88
N TYR A 776 18.11 -4.60 19.80
CA TYR A 776 19.38 -5.29 19.63
C TYR A 776 19.99 -5.02 18.25
N ILE A 777 21.32 -4.94 18.21
CA ILE A 777 22.12 -4.91 16.99
C ILE A 777 23.12 -6.08 17.05
N ALA A 778 23.11 -6.90 16.02
CA ALA A 778 23.99 -8.06 15.84
C ALA A 778 24.79 -7.95 14.55
N LEU A 779 26.10 -8.18 14.61
CA LEU A 779 26.99 -8.04 13.45
C LEU A 779 28.17 -9.01 13.53
N GLU A 780 28.63 -9.51 12.38
CA GLU A 780 29.75 -10.46 12.35
C GLU A 780 31.07 -9.81 12.77
N SER A 781 31.85 -10.54 13.59
CA SER A 781 33.15 -10.06 14.07
C SER A 781 34.14 -9.86 12.93
N GLY A 782 35.07 -8.91 13.09
CA GLY A 782 36.12 -8.58 12.13
C GLY A 782 36.20 -7.08 11.88
N VAL A 783 36.97 -6.70 10.86
CA VAL A 783 37.21 -5.30 10.53
C VAL A 783 36.73 -4.99 9.11
N GLY A 784 35.85 -4.01 8.96
CA GLY A 784 35.15 -3.72 7.71
C GLY A 784 34.64 -2.28 7.63
N THR A 785 33.60 -2.07 6.83
CA THR A 785 32.83 -0.84 6.74
C THR A 785 31.33 -1.15 6.78
N LEU A 786 30.55 -0.24 7.38
CA LEU A 786 29.09 -0.27 7.50
C LEU A 786 28.57 1.08 6.98
N ASP A 787 27.83 1.10 5.88
CA ASP A 787 27.37 2.33 5.21
C ASP A 787 28.54 3.32 4.97
N GLY A 788 29.69 2.80 4.56
CA GLY A 788 30.92 3.60 4.36
C GLY A 788 31.71 3.94 5.63
N THR A 789 31.16 3.68 6.82
CA THR A 789 31.82 3.91 8.11
C THR A 789 32.73 2.75 8.49
N ALA A 790 34.03 3.02 8.67
CA ALA A 790 34.98 2.00 9.10
C ALA A 790 34.66 1.46 10.50
N PHE A 791 34.69 0.14 10.69
CA PHE A 791 34.43 -0.47 11.99
C PHE A 791 35.37 -1.66 12.30
N GLU A 792 35.52 -1.96 13.58
CA GLU A 792 36.08 -3.21 14.12
C GLU A 792 35.14 -3.78 15.17
N ALA A 793 34.84 -5.07 15.06
CA ALA A 793 33.98 -5.79 15.97
C ALA A 793 34.66 -7.04 16.51
N GLY A 794 34.61 -7.24 17.82
CA GLY A 794 35.32 -8.35 18.46
C GLY A 794 34.78 -8.74 19.83
N HIS A 795 35.48 -9.71 20.42
CA HIS A 795 35.17 -10.23 21.74
C HIS A 795 36.41 -10.25 22.62
N THR A 796 36.24 -9.99 23.92
CA THR A 796 37.29 -10.05 24.93
C THR A 796 36.75 -10.63 26.24
N MET A 797 37.64 -10.90 27.20
CA MET A 797 37.28 -11.32 28.56
C MET A 797 37.65 -10.20 29.53
N LEU A 798 36.68 -9.68 30.28
CA LEU A 798 36.87 -8.59 31.23
C LEU A 798 36.33 -8.96 32.61
N ASP A 799 36.96 -8.42 33.65
CA ASP A 799 36.48 -8.45 35.03
C ASP A 799 36.39 -7.02 35.60
N HIS A 800 36.33 -6.88 36.92
CA HIS A 800 36.28 -5.59 37.62
C HIS A 800 37.56 -4.75 37.54
N THR A 801 38.61 -5.24 36.88
CA THR A 801 39.84 -4.48 36.69
C THR A 801 39.81 -3.72 35.37
N TRP A 802 40.41 -2.52 35.36
CA TRP A 802 40.61 -1.76 34.13
C TRP A 802 41.57 -2.49 33.19
N ASN A 803 41.04 -2.97 32.07
CA ASN A 803 41.78 -3.69 31.05
C ASN A 803 41.86 -2.85 29.78
N ARG A 804 43.07 -2.75 29.20
CA ARG A 804 43.26 -2.06 27.93
C ARG A 804 42.92 -3.00 26.77
N LEU A 805 41.90 -2.62 26.00
CA LEU A 805 41.58 -3.16 24.69
C LEU A 805 42.33 -2.35 23.63
N ALA A 806 43.10 -3.04 22.78
CA ALA A 806 43.78 -2.43 21.64
C ALA A 806 42.94 -2.69 20.37
N PHE A 807 42.80 -1.66 19.54
CA PHE A 807 42.15 -1.79 18.24
C PHE A 807 43.14 -2.39 17.22
N ASP A 808 42.63 -3.18 16.30
CA ASP A 808 43.34 -3.73 15.14
C ASP A 808 43.62 -2.66 14.08
N ARG A 809 42.84 -1.56 14.07
CA ARG A 809 43.03 -0.37 13.22
C ARG A 809 43.14 0.92 14.04
N GLU A 810 43.57 1.98 13.36
CA GLU A 810 43.57 3.34 13.89
C GLU A 810 42.28 4.05 13.44
N TYR A 811 41.57 4.68 14.38
CA TYR A 811 40.32 5.42 14.17
C TYR A 811 40.55 6.86 14.59
N SER A 812 40.25 7.84 13.76
CA SER A 812 40.59 9.24 14.07
C SER A 812 39.69 9.80 15.18
N ASN A 813 38.40 9.50 15.08
CA ASN A 813 37.35 9.81 16.04
C ASN A 813 36.61 8.51 16.38
N PRO A 814 37.16 7.66 17.25
CA PRO A 814 36.55 6.37 17.57
C PRO A 814 35.26 6.54 18.36
N VAL A 815 34.18 5.91 17.91
CA VAL A 815 32.94 5.70 18.67
C VAL A 815 32.95 4.28 19.22
N PHE A 816 32.98 4.15 20.54
CA PHE A 816 33.11 2.86 21.22
C PHE A 816 31.78 2.39 21.82
N LEU A 817 31.37 1.18 21.44
CA LEU A 817 30.20 0.47 21.95
C LEU A 817 30.61 -0.91 22.47
N ALA A 818 29.97 -1.38 23.54
CA ALA A 818 30.26 -2.68 24.11
C ALA A 818 29.10 -3.23 24.95
N GLY A 819 29.05 -4.56 25.06
CA GLY A 819 28.02 -5.27 25.83
C GLY A 819 28.52 -6.59 26.38
N ILE A 820 28.08 -6.95 27.58
CA ILE A 820 28.37 -8.25 28.20
C ILE A 820 27.55 -9.33 27.49
N GLN A 821 28.19 -10.39 27.04
CA GLN A 821 27.57 -11.53 26.32
C GLN A 821 27.53 -12.83 27.13
N SER A 822 27.90 -12.79 28.40
CA SER A 822 27.77 -13.93 29.30
C SER A 822 27.20 -13.53 30.66
N PHE A 823 26.91 -14.57 31.44
CA PHE A 823 26.35 -14.42 32.77
C PHE A 823 27.09 -15.38 33.72
N ALA A 824 28.38 -15.11 33.88
CA ALA A 824 29.27 -15.84 34.79
C ALA A 824 29.15 -15.34 36.23
N GLY A 825 29.00 -14.03 36.43
CA GLY A 825 28.66 -13.38 37.70
C GLY A 825 27.16 -13.12 37.78
N TYR A 826 26.59 -13.28 38.98
CA TYR A 826 25.15 -13.07 39.22
C TYR A 826 24.84 -11.63 39.64
N ASN A 827 25.84 -10.93 40.17
CA ASN A 827 25.77 -9.56 40.66
C ASN A 827 25.39 -8.60 39.54
N THR A 828 24.60 -7.58 39.88
CA THR A 828 24.13 -6.60 38.89
C THR A 828 25.32 -5.74 38.46
N CYS A 829 25.63 -5.75 37.17
CA CYS A 829 26.80 -5.06 36.65
C CYS A 829 26.55 -4.49 35.25
N ASN A 830 27.33 -3.47 34.89
CA ASN A 830 27.44 -2.95 33.54
C ASN A 830 28.92 -2.73 33.16
N LEU A 831 29.19 -2.19 31.98
CA LEU A 831 30.52 -1.79 31.54
C LEU A 831 30.71 -0.28 31.72
N ARG A 832 31.95 0.11 31.98
CA ARG A 832 32.43 1.51 31.95
C ARG A 832 33.69 1.58 31.12
N HIS A 833 33.92 2.71 30.46
CA HIS A 833 35.14 2.92 29.68
C HIS A 833 35.89 4.20 30.06
N ARG A 834 37.18 4.28 29.73
CA ARG A 834 38.00 5.49 29.83
C ARG A 834 39.19 5.43 28.90
N ASN A 835 39.93 6.54 28.79
CA ASN A 835 41.15 6.62 27.98
C ASN A 835 40.95 6.13 26.53
N LEU A 836 39.79 6.44 25.94
CA LEU A 836 39.51 6.18 24.53
C LEU A 836 40.47 7.01 23.67
N SER A 837 41.14 6.34 22.75
CA SER A 837 42.16 6.90 21.87
C SER A 837 42.06 6.25 20.49
N GLU A 838 42.78 6.80 19.51
CA GLU A 838 42.78 6.30 18.13
C GLU A 838 43.14 4.81 17.98
N THR A 839 43.77 4.20 18.99
CA THR A 839 44.30 2.83 18.94
C THR A 839 43.79 1.91 20.06
N GLY A 840 42.87 2.37 20.90
CA GLY A 840 42.31 1.54 21.96
C GLY A 840 41.64 2.31 23.08
N VAL A 841 41.10 1.55 24.03
CA VAL A 841 40.29 2.03 25.16
C VAL A 841 40.55 1.16 26.40
N GLU A 842 40.37 1.72 27.60
CA GLU A 842 40.32 0.93 28.84
C GLU A 842 38.87 0.67 29.24
N VAL A 843 38.54 -0.58 29.57
CA VAL A 843 37.17 -1.03 29.90
C VAL A 843 37.20 -1.84 31.19
N THR A 844 36.14 -1.74 31.98
CA THR A 844 35.94 -2.54 33.21
C THR A 844 34.49 -3.01 33.30
N VAL A 845 34.26 -4.13 33.99
CA VAL A 845 32.94 -4.49 34.52
C VAL A 845 32.76 -3.77 35.85
N GLU A 846 31.64 -3.08 36.04
CA GLU A 846 31.33 -2.35 37.27
C GLU A 846 30.05 -2.91 37.89
N GLU A 847 30.17 -3.41 39.12
CA GLU A 847 29.03 -3.82 39.95
C GLU A 847 28.46 -2.62 40.71
N GLU A 848 27.16 -2.66 40.93
CA GLU A 848 26.47 -1.77 41.88
C GLU A 848 26.57 -2.29 43.32
N GLN A 849 26.20 -1.48 44.31
CA GLN A 849 26.48 -1.70 45.75
C GLN A 849 25.23 -1.72 46.65
N SER A 850 24.05 -1.95 46.09
CA SER A 850 22.78 -1.89 46.83
C SER A 850 22.67 -2.98 47.92
N SER A 851 23.27 -4.16 47.69
CA SER A 851 23.24 -5.29 48.61
C SER A 851 24.46 -5.32 49.54
N ASP A 852 25.66 -5.06 49.01
CA ASP A 852 26.90 -4.90 49.77
C ASP A 852 27.93 -3.98 49.06
N GLU A 853 29.03 -3.64 49.75
CA GLU A 853 30.05 -2.70 49.24
C GLU A 853 31.10 -3.37 48.31
N GLU A 854 30.99 -4.68 48.05
CA GLU A 854 31.95 -5.41 47.22
C GLU A 854 31.67 -5.18 45.72
N GLN A 855 32.72 -5.02 44.91
CA GLN A 855 32.60 -4.83 43.46
C GLN A 855 33.50 -5.80 42.68
N THR A 856 33.85 -6.93 43.27
CA THR A 856 34.77 -7.91 42.67
C THR A 856 34.01 -8.81 41.71
N HIS A 857 33.92 -8.40 40.46
CA HIS A 857 33.28 -9.22 39.42
C HIS A 857 34.23 -10.29 38.86
N VAL A 858 33.69 -11.45 38.49
CA VAL A 858 34.38 -12.52 37.75
C VAL A 858 34.54 -12.17 36.26
N ASN A 859 35.33 -12.93 35.50
CA ASN A 859 35.48 -12.67 34.07
C ASN A 859 34.18 -12.94 33.29
N GLU A 860 33.76 -11.98 32.48
CA GLU A 860 32.66 -12.07 31.52
C GLU A 860 33.20 -11.95 30.09
N LYS A 861 32.56 -12.64 29.15
CA LYS A 861 32.74 -12.44 27.71
C LYS A 861 32.06 -11.12 27.34
N VAL A 862 32.81 -10.20 26.78
CA VAL A 862 32.34 -8.88 26.35
C VAL A 862 32.50 -8.76 24.84
N ALA A 863 31.46 -8.30 24.17
CA ALA A 863 31.53 -7.82 22.80
C ALA A 863 31.93 -6.35 22.77
N TYR A 864 32.68 -5.96 21.75
CA TYR A 864 32.91 -4.56 21.45
C TYR A 864 32.73 -4.28 19.96
N LEU A 865 32.38 -3.04 19.68
CA LEU A 865 32.32 -2.44 18.36
C LEU A 865 32.97 -1.06 18.46
N VAL A 866 33.94 -0.78 17.61
CA VAL A 866 34.47 0.57 17.41
C VAL A 866 34.21 0.99 15.97
N LEU A 867 33.71 2.21 15.79
CA LEU A 867 33.41 2.81 14.48
C LEU A 867 34.13 4.16 14.36
N GLU A 868 34.33 4.63 13.14
CA GLU A 868 34.72 6.02 12.85
C GLU A 868 33.50 6.94 12.90
N GLU A 869 33.63 8.14 13.48
CA GLU A 869 32.57 9.18 13.44
C GLU A 869 32.64 10.07 12.20
#